data_AF-A0A7C9JBQ0-F1
#
_entry.id   AF-A0A7C9JBQ0-F1
#
_cell.length_a   1.000
_cell.length_b   1.000
_cell.length_c   1.000
_cell.angle_alpha   90.00
_cell.angle_beta   90.00
_cell.angle_gamma   90.00
#
_symmetry.space_group_name_H-M   'P 1'
#
loop_
_entity.id
_entity.type
_entity.pdbx_description
1 polymer ?
#
loop_
_entity_poly.entity_id
_entity_poly.type
_entity_poly.pdbx_seq_one_letter_code
_entity_poly.pdbx_strand_id
1 'polypeptide(L)'
;MASWYETPAEIVRRAACAPHDNAGPLSVEHGFLPARPPRTSLPASHRPWDDVAAELPALHARLALRDRIETLPPLSAATLPDDALTRAATVLGILVHAHDRVEPRRAATTPPSLLRPWREVCARLGRAAPHLSYADLVVMNWRHAAAAATGPVRVENTRLLIPTVGVPEEEVFYLAQLEMLARGTPLVAASLRARDAIAEDDAPALADCLTAMAETVHDVTVHGLPKISPRPGSRFHVDPVVWAKTVAPLAVPLTPGGLGPSGTASPMFHLLDAVIGRTDYASPLGEETLRLRRAFPPHWREFVAAVFRVGVRAYTSAARHPALTRGLAALRAGYAGDGGLLQRHHLKVIGYIDTATRVGRDVTIAGFHRTGRISRELTTTRATRREPPAEGSVRPPDPRDDWPVHTPGELLARHRGADRQWIALGVEIADVTGFLRRHPGGPTSLAAYLGTDAATAYERTGHHLNDGVRAQVRRLRVGTLAAPPLPGGPVRVAYDAWVTWATQVTIWANALHGDVAIRWARTSAGAPAGELTPYTMQFAIEAHERFLRRVAQPIATTMVEELTGRPAPEISWTGEGLYGLLDDALDRGAGVDLVDRVWQSAVALDTSFVDSVRETLGTGVRLIETRRSTAGLGELADRVVAEVRAYASEAARPPPSPPG
;
A
#
# COMPACT_ATOMS: atom_id res chain seq x y z
N MET A 1 1.77 48.83 -3.78
CA MET A 1 0.43 48.25 -4.05
C MET A 1 0.07 47.37 -2.87
N ALA A 2 -0.94 47.75 -2.06
CA ALA A 2 -1.41 46.90 -0.96
C ALA A 2 -1.87 45.54 -1.53
N SER A 3 -1.34 44.45 -0.99
CA SER A 3 -1.73 43.10 -1.40
C SER A 3 -3.17 42.86 -0.99
N TRP A 4 -4.10 42.75 -1.96
CA TRP A 4 -5.52 42.40 -1.78
C TRP A 4 -5.77 41.00 -1.21
N TYR A 5 -4.75 40.33 -0.73
CA TYR A 5 -4.81 38.95 -0.25
C TYR A 5 -4.36 38.88 1.21
N GLU A 6 -5.12 38.16 2.04
CA GLU A 6 -4.76 37.84 3.41
C GLU A 6 -3.35 37.21 3.49
N THR A 7 -2.62 37.60 4.53
CA THR A 7 -1.34 37.05 4.93
C THR A 7 -1.51 35.70 5.61
N PRO A 8 -0.46 34.84 5.64
CA PRO A 8 -0.51 33.57 6.36
C PRO A 8 -0.96 33.71 7.83
N ALA A 9 -0.53 34.79 8.52
CA ALA A 9 -0.86 35.03 9.92
C ALA A 9 -2.33 35.43 10.14
N GLU A 10 -2.93 36.20 9.22
CA GLU A 10 -4.35 36.54 9.25
C GLU A 10 -5.22 35.30 9.06
N ILE A 11 -4.86 34.44 8.10
CA ILE A 11 -5.57 33.18 7.84
C ILE A 11 -5.52 32.25 9.06
N VAL A 12 -4.34 32.07 9.66
CA VAL A 12 -4.19 31.23 10.88
C VAL A 12 -5.01 31.79 12.05
N ARG A 13 -5.01 33.12 12.24
CA ARG A 13 -5.80 33.77 13.30
C ARG A 13 -7.30 33.60 13.08
N ARG A 14 -7.77 33.81 11.85
CA ARG A 14 -9.17 33.61 11.47
C ARG A 14 -9.58 32.15 11.68
N ALA A 15 -8.73 31.21 11.30
CA ALA A 15 -8.99 29.79 11.49
C ALA A 15 -9.05 29.38 12.97
N ALA A 16 -8.13 29.89 13.80
CA ALA A 16 -8.10 29.61 15.24
C ALA A 16 -9.31 30.19 15.99
N CYS A 17 -9.89 31.29 15.50
CA CYS A 17 -11.10 31.89 16.06
C CYS A 17 -12.40 31.29 15.53
N ALA A 18 -12.34 30.33 14.59
CA ALA A 18 -13.55 29.72 14.03
C ALA A 18 -14.29 28.89 15.12
N PRO A 19 -15.63 28.93 15.16
CA PRO A 19 -16.39 28.18 16.16
C PRO A 19 -16.33 26.66 15.98
N HIS A 20 -15.90 26.20 14.80
CA HIS A 20 -15.83 24.79 14.41
C HIS A 20 -14.80 24.57 13.28
N ASP A 21 -14.37 23.32 13.09
CA ASP A 21 -13.33 22.94 12.12
C ASP A 21 -13.81 22.75 10.67
N ASN A 22 -15.05 23.14 10.33
CA ASN A 22 -15.66 22.89 9.01
C ASN A 22 -14.84 23.42 7.83
N ALA A 23 -14.19 24.57 8.00
CA ALA A 23 -13.33 25.17 6.98
C ALA A 23 -11.89 24.64 6.99
N GLY A 24 -11.60 23.63 7.83
CA GLY A 24 -10.30 23.01 8.03
C GLY A 24 -9.65 23.51 9.32
N PRO A 25 -9.24 22.63 10.24
CA PRO A 25 -8.54 23.04 11.44
C PRO A 25 -7.15 23.61 11.08
N LEU A 26 -6.83 24.80 11.59
CA LEU A 26 -5.52 25.42 11.38
C LEU A 26 -5.17 26.34 12.56
N SER A 27 -4.05 26.08 13.23
CA SER A 27 -3.53 26.91 14.32
C SER A 27 -2.01 26.81 14.44
N VAL A 28 -1.39 27.68 15.24
CA VAL A 28 0.05 27.59 15.54
C VAL A 28 0.35 26.38 16.41
N GLU A 29 -0.51 26.13 17.40
CA GLU A 29 -0.33 25.12 18.45
C GLU A 29 -0.61 23.70 17.96
N HIS A 30 -1.53 23.54 17.00
CA HIS A 30 -1.97 22.24 16.51
C HIS A 30 -1.72 22.02 15.02
N GLY A 31 -1.19 23.01 14.31
CA GLY A 31 -0.88 22.88 12.89
C GLY A 31 -2.16 22.66 12.09
N PHE A 32 -2.21 21.59 11.30
CA PHE A 32 -3.41 21.19 10.55
C PHE A 32 -4.33 20.21 11.31
N LEU A 33 -4.11 20.00 12.61
CA LEU A 33 -4.98 19.20 13.47
C LEU A 33 -5.98 20.08 14.22
N PRO A 34 -7.16 19.53 14.59
CA PRO A 34 -8.12 20.27 15.39
C PRO A 34 -7.55 20.58 16.78
N ALA A 35 -7.86 21.77 17.30
CA ALA A 35 -7.38 22.21 18.61
C ALA A 35 -8.00 21.42 19.77
N ARG A 36 -9.18 20.84 19.53
CA ARG A 36 -9.85 19.91 20.44
C ARG A 36 -9.95 18.54 19.76
N PRO A 37 -9.92 17.43 20.50
CA PRO A 37 -10.17 16.12 19.93
C PRO A 37 -11.50 16.11 19.14
N PRO A 38 -11.56 15.40 18.00
CA PRO A 38 -12.78 15.31 17.21
C PRO A 38 -13.98 14.82 18.03
N ARG A 39 -15.17 15.32 17.67
CA ARG A 39 -16.43 14.96 18.31
C ARG A 39 -16.65 13.45 18.24
N THR A 40 -17.04 12.84 19.35
CA THR A 40 -17.20 11.39 19.48
C THR A 40 -18.59 10.88 19.12
N SER A 41 -19.62 11.74 19.17
CA SER A 41 -21.01 11.39 18.88
C SER A 41 -21.76 12.52 18.18
N LEU A 42 -22.66 12.14 17.29
CA LEU A 42 -23.66 13.00 16.66
C LEU A 42 -24.78 13.34 17.65
N PRO A 43 -25.58 14.39 17.38
CA PRO A 43 -26.80 14.67 18.12
C PRO A 43 -27.75 13.47 18.17
N ALA A 44 -28.60 13.39 19.19
CA ALA A 44 -29.51 12.26 19.39
C ALA A 44 -30.39 11.95 18.16
N SER A 45 -30.78 12.98 17.39
CA SER A 45 -31.52 12.85 16.13
C SER A 45 -30.81 12.07 15.03
N HIS A 46 -29.48 11.97 15.09
CA HIS A 46 -28.62 11.34 14.07
C HIS A 46 -27.78 10.18 14.63
N ARG A 47 -28.05 9.80 15.88
CA ARG A 47 -27.41 8.66 16.56
C ARG A 47 -27.43 7.34 15.75
N PRO A 48 -28.49 6.99 14.97
CA PRO A 48 -28.48 5.76 14.18
C PRO A 48 -27.26 5.60 13.25
N TRP A 49 -26.65 6.69 12.78
CA TRP A 49 -25.41 6.63 12.00
C TRP A 49 -24.19 6.23 12.85
N ASP A 50 -24.10 6.74 14.08
CA ASP A 50 -23.04 6.34 15.01
C ASP A 50 -23.22 4.87 15.44
N ASP A 51 -24.45 4.43 15.66
CA ASP A 51 -24.73 3.05 16.09
C ASP A 51 -24.24 2.05 15.01
N VAL A 52 -24.56 2.27 13.72
CA VAL A 52 -24.01 1.42 12.63
C VAL A 52 -22.50 1.52 12.52
N ALA A 53 -21.94 2.73 12.66
CA ALA A 53 -20.49 2.92 12.62
C ALA A 53 -19.75 2.15 13.73
N ALA A 54 -20.34 2.04 14.93
CA ALA A 54 -19.80 1.27 16.05
C ALA A 54 -19.91 -0.24 15.83
N GLU A 55 -20.91 -0.69 15.07
CA GLU A 55 -21.12 -2.11 14.72
C GLU A 55 -20.21 -2.59 13.57
N LEU A 56 -19.51 -1.69 12.86
CA LEU A 56 -18.79 -1.99 11.62
C LEU A 56 -17.86 -3.22 11.69
N PRO A 57 -16.99 -3.40 12.72
CA PRO A 57 -16.14 -4.59 12.77
C PRO A 57 -16.94 -5.90 12.82
N ALA A 58 -17.99 -5.93 13.65
CA ALA A 58 -18.87 -7.10 13.77
C ALA A 58 -19.66 -7.33 12.49
N LEU A 59 -20.18 -6.27 11.85
CA LEU A 59 -20.88 -6.33 10.58
C LEU A 59 -19.99 -6.82 9.43
N HIS A 60 -18.72 -6.41 9.39
CA HIS A 60 -17.75 -6.95 8.44
C HIS A 60 -17.55 -8.43 8.69
N ALA A 61 -17.20 -8.84 9.91
CA ALA A 61 -16.92 -10.25 10.24
C ALA A 61 -18.01 -11.19 9.71
N ARG A 62 -19.29 -10.84 9.92
CA ARG A 62 -20.45 -11.64 9.52
C ARG A 62 -21.01 -11.34 8.12
N LEU A 63 -20.41 -10.43 7.36
CA LEU A 63 -20.91 -9.95 6.06
C LEU A 63 -22.35 -9.36 6.09
N ALA A 64 -22.80 -8.80 7.22
CA ALA A 64 -24.17 -8.28 7.37
C ALA A 64 -24.30 -6.75 7.24
N LEU A 65 -23.25 -6.06 6.79
CA LEU A 65 -23.26 -4.59 6.72
C LEU A 65 -24.34 -4.06 5.76
N ARG A 66 -24.51 -4.68 4.59
CA ARG A 66 -25.47 -4.20 3.59
C ARG A 66 -26.91 -4.32 4.10
N ASP A 67 -27.29 -5.48 4.65
CA ASP A 67 -28.59 -5.68 5.28
C ASP A 67 -28.84 -4.69 6.42
N ARG A 68 -27.83 -4.45 7.25
CA ARG A 68 -27.94 -3.48 8.33
C ARG A 68 -28.19 -2.05 7.82
N ILE A 69 -27.60 -1.66 6.69
CA ILE A 69 -27.80 -0.35 6.08
C ILE A 69 -29.20 -0.22 5.45
N GLU A 70 -29.77 -1.28 4.90
CA GLU A 70 -31.15 -1.26 4.37
C GLU A 70 -32.18 -0.94 5.46
N THR A 71 -31.90 -1.33 6.71
CA THR A 71 -32.77 -1.01 7.86
C THR A 71 -32.58 0.40 8.43
N LEU A 72 -31.65 1.19 7.88
CA LEU A 72 -31.31 2.51 8.41
C LEU A 72 -32.45 3.51 8.14
N PRO A 73 -32.93 4.25 9.16
CA PRO A 73 -33.98 5.24 8.94
C PRO A 73 -33.51 6.34 7.98
N PRO A 74 -34.41 6.90 7.14
CA PRO A 74 -34.07 8.02 6.28
C PRO A 74 -33.85 9.27 7.14
N LEU A 75 -32.59 9.64 7.34
CA LEU A 75 -32.18 10.82 8.09
C LEU A 75 -31.68 11.90 7.13
N SER A 76 -32.14 13.14 7.31
CA SER A 76 -31.59 14.30 6.58
C SER A 76 -30.47 14.94 7.39
N ALA A 77 -29.42 15.39 6.69
CA ALA A 77 -28.35 16.17 7.29
C ALA A 77 -28.64 17.69 7.26
N ALA A 78 -29.75 18.14 6.69
CA ALA A 78 -30.13 19.56 6.63
C ALA A 78 -30.28 20.20 8.03
N THR A 79 -30.74 19.42 9.02
CA THR A 79 -30.98 19.89 10.40
C THR A 79 -29.79 19.68 11.35
N LEU A 80 -28.68 19.10 10.88
CA LEU A 80 -27.49 18.95 11.72
C LEU A 80 -26.94 20.33 12.13
N PRO A 81 -26.48 20.51 13.38
CA PRO A 81 -25.75 21.70 13.75
C PRO A 81 -24.38 21.72 13.04
N ASP A 82 -23.86 22.92 12.75
CA ASP A 82 -22.62 23.07 11.98
C ASP A 82 -21.43 22.41 12.68
N ASP A 83 -21.37 22.43 14.01
CA ASP A 83 -20.32 21.79 14.81
C ASP A 83 -20.33 20.25 14.77
N ALA A 84 -21.34 19.62 14.15
CA ALA A 84 -21.43 18.18 13.93
C ALA A 84 -21.09 17.76 12.49
N LEU A 85 -20.88 18.69 11.57
CA LEU A 85 -20.71 18.38 10.14
C LEU A 85 -19.47 17.55 9.83
N THR A 86 -18.31 17.87 10.43
CA THR A 86 -17.08 17.08 10.23
C THR A 86 -17.23 15.65 10.72
N ARG A 87 -17.87 15.45 11.88
CA ARG A 87 -18.20 14.11 12.41
C ARG A 87 -19.14 13.36 11.46
N ALA A 88 -20.21 14.01 10.99
CA ALA A 88 -21.15 13.41 10.06
C ALA A 88 -20.48 13.04 8.73
N ALA A 89 -19.55 13.85 8.22
CA ALA A 89 -18.79 13.57 7.01
C ALA A 89 -17.91 12.32 7.18
N THR A 90 -17.22 12.19 8.31
CA THR A 90 -16.44 10.99 8.66
C THR A 90 -17.32 9.74 8.74
N VAL A 91 -18.43 9.79 9.48
CA VAL A 91 -19.34 8.64 9.63
C VAL A 91 -19.92 8.22 8.29
N LEU A 92 -20.58 9.14 7.58
CA LEU A 92 -21.25 8.81 6.33
C LEU A 92 -20.27 8.42 5.23
N GLY A 93 -19.12 9.09 5.13
CA GLY A 93 -18.09 8.75 4.16
C GLY A 93 -17.54 7.34 4.37
N ILE A 94 -17.26 6.96 5.63
CA ILE A 94 -16.79 5.61 5.95
C ILE A 94 -17.91 4.58 5.71
N LEU A 95 -19.16 4.85 6.11
CA LEU A 95 -20.26 3.90 5.88
C LEU A 95 -20.53 3.66 4.40
N VAL A 96 -20.53 4.71 3.57
CA VAL A 96 -20.71 4.57 2.11
C VAL A 96 -19.58 3.73 1.49
N HIS A 97 -18.33 4.03 1.84
CA HIS A 97 -17.19 3.25 1.34
C HIS A 97 -17.19 1.81 1.88
N ALA A 98 -17.53 1.59 3.14
CA ALA A 98 -17.61 0.27 3.73
C ALA A 98 -18.70 -0.57 3.06
N HIS A 99 -19.89 0.00 2.82
CA HIS A 99 -20.98 -0.65 2.09
C HIS A 99 -20.57 -1.12 0.69
N ASP A 100 -19.87 -0.25 -0.04
CA ASP A 100 -19.36 -0.55 -1.38
C ASP A 100 -18.32 -1.68 -1.35
N ARG A 101 -17.44 -1.69 -0.34
CA ARG A 101 -16.24 -2.55 -0.31
C ARG A 101 -16.34 -3.84 0.49
N VAL A 102 -17.35 -4.01 1.33
CA VAL A 102 -17.47 -5.18 2.22
C VAL A 102 -17.59 -6.51 1.45
N GLU A 103 -18.28 -6.50 0.31
CA GLU A 103 -18.53 -7.67 -0.54
C GLU A 103 -18.25 -7.34 -2.01
N PRO A 104 -16.98 -7.34 -2.45
CA PRO A 104 -16.58 -6.84 -3.76
C PRO A 104 -17.12 -7.68 -4.94
N ARG A 105 -17.54 -8.93 -4.70
CA ARG A 105 -18.16 -9.80 -5.71
C ARG A 105 -19.61 -9.43 -6.01
N ARG A 106 -20.31 -8.81 -5.07
CA ARG A 106 -21.71 -8.43 -5.21
C ARG A 106 -21.77 -6.95 -5.53
N ALA A 107 -22.11 -6.61 -6.77
CA ALA A 107 -22.39 -5.24 -7.14
C ALA A 107 -23.57 -4.73 -6.29
N ALA A 108 -23.40 -3.57 -5.64
CA ALA A 108 -24.45 -2.96 -4.84
C ALA A 108 -24.52 -1.46 -5.14
N THR A 109 -25.75 -0.95 -5.21
CA THR A 109 -25.96 0.50 -5.27
C THR A 109 -25.99 1.02 -3.85
N THR A 110 -25.22 2.08 -3.55
CA THR A 110 -25.28 2.70 -2.22
C THR A 110 -26.70 3.22 -1.94
N PRO A 111 -27.34 2.83 -0.81
CA PRO A 111 -28.70 3.22 -0.52
C PRO A 111 -28.87 4.75 -0.39
N PRO A 112 -30.03 5.31 -0.82
CA PRO A 112 -30.31 6.74 -0.66
C PRO A 112 -30.25 7.24 0.79
N SER A 113 -30.49 6.35 1.76
CA SER A 113 -30.40 6.62 3.21
C SER A 113 -28.99 7.02 3.67
N LEU A 114 -27.94 6.67 2.92
CA LEU A 114 -26.58 7.13 3.14
C LEU A 114 -26.15 8.20 2.14
N LEU A 115 -26.46 7.99 0.85
CA LEU A 115 -25.90 8.83 -0.22
C LEU A 115 -26.46 10.25 -0.21
N ARG A 116 -27.75 10.44 0.10
CA ARG A 116 -28.38 11.76 0.18
C ARG A 116 -27.83 12.61 1.33
N PRO A 117 -27.83 12.15 2.60
CA PRO A 117 -27.27 12.94 3.69
C PRO A 117 -25.76 13.17 3.51
N TRP A 118 -25.01 12.24 2.91
CA TRP A 118 -23.60 12.48 2.65
C TRP A 118 -23.36 13.61 1.65
N ARG A 119 -24.20 13.71 0.61
CA ARG A 119 -24.21 14.85 -0.34
C ARG A 119 -24.53 16.16 0.36
N GLU A 120 -25.56 16.17 1.21
CA GLU A 120 -25.95 17.34 1.99
C GLU A 120 -24.82 17.83 2.91
N VAL A 121 -24.19 16.92 3.68
CA VAL A 121 -23.03 17.25 4.54
C VAL A 121 -21.87 17.79 3.71
N CYS A 122 -21.51 17.13 2.60
CA CYS A 122 -20.41 17.58 1.75
C CYS A 122 -20.68 18.97 1.16
N ALA A 123 -21.90 19.25 0.73
CA ALA A 123 -22.28 20.57 0.22
C ALA A 123 -22.19 21.65 1.31
N ARG A 124 -22.67 21.35 2.54
CA ARG A 124 -22.55 22.27 3.69
C ARG A 124 -21.11 22.52 4.12
N LEU A 125 -20.22 21.55 3.92
CA LEU A 125 -18.77 21.70 4.09
C LEU A 125 -18.08 22.39 2.89
N GLY A 126 -18.83 22.88 1.90
CA GLY A 126 -18.29 23.58 0.73
C GLY A 126 -17.58 22.69 -0.29
N ARG A 127 -17.86 21.38 -0.29
CA ARG A 127 -17.25 20.43 -1.24
C ARG A 127 -18.04 20.39 -2.53
N ALA A 128 -17.34 20.43 -3.66
CA ALA A 128 -17.96 20.35 -4.99
C ALA A 128 -18.60 18.99 -5.28
N ALA A 129 -18.07 17.90 -4.69
CA ALA A 129 -18.62 16.56 -4.83
C ALA A 129 -18.34 15.73 -3.56
N PRO A 130 -19.22 14.75 -3.23
CA PRO A 130 -18.98 13.82 -2.14
C PRO A 130 -17.79 12.91 -2.45
N HIS A 131 -16.85 12.85 -1.51
CA HIS A 131 -15.73 11.93 -1.52
C HIS A 131 -15.22 11.77 -0.09
N LEU A 132 -14.66 10.60 0.22
CA LEU A 132 -13.99 10.37 1.49
C LEU A 132 -12.64 11.09 1.47
N SER A 133 -12.54 12.20 2.18
CA SER A 133 -11.34 13.05 2.17
C SER A 133 -10.31 12.60 3.22
N TYR A 134 -9.07 13.05 3.07
CA TYR A 134 -8.02 12.84 4.09
C TYR A 134 -8.39 13.46 5.44
N ALA A 135 -9.14 14.57 5.42
CA ALA A 135 -9.67 15.17 6.64
C ALA A 135 -10.64 14.22 7.35
N ASP A 136 -11.52 13.55 6.59
CA ASP A 136 -12.53 12.65 7.14
C ASP A 136 -11.91 11.38 7.72
N LEU A 137 -11.06 10.69 6.94
CA LEU A 137 -10.54 9.37 7.29
C LEU A 137 -9.38 9.41 8.28
N VAL A 138 -8.59 10.49 8.29
CA VAL A 138 -7.36 10.60 9.10
C VAL A 138 -7.48 11.69 10.16
N VAL A 139 -7.72 12.95 9.76
CA VAL A 139 -7.59 14.10 10.69
C VAL A 139 -8.74 14.17 11.71
N MET A 140 -9.95 13.77 11.32
CA MET A 140 -11.15 13.82 12.16
C MET A 140 -11.56 12.44 12.73
N ASN A 141 -10.80 11.38 12.47
CA ASN A 141 -11.16 10.00 12.87
C ASN A 141 -10.30 9.46 14.03
N TRP A 142 -10.15 10.23 15.11
CA TRP A 142 -9.34 9.79 16.24
C TRP A 142 -9.86 10.31 17.59
N ARG A 143 -9.46 9.63 18.65
CA ARG A 143 -9.61 10.05 20.05
C ARG A 143 -8.40 9.61 20.87
N HIS A 144 -8.18 10.23 22.02
CA HIS A 144 -7.25 9.68 23.00
C HIS A 144 -7.77 8.35 23.56
N ALA A 145 -6.85 7.42 23.84
CA ALA A 145 -7.19 6.20 24.54
C ALA A 145 -7.65 6.53 25.97
N ALA A 146 -8.64 5.81 26.50
CA ALA A 146 -9.28 6.13 27.79
C ALA A 146 -8.30 6.19 28.98
N ALA A 147 -7.24 5.37 28.95
CA ALA A 147 -6.21 5.32 29.99
C ALA A 147 -5.00 6.24 29.72
N ALA A 148 -5.00 6.99 28.62
CA ALA A 148 -3.89 7.87 28.27
C ALA A 148 -4.08 9.26 28.88
N ALA A 149 -3.02 9.81 29.46
CA ALA A 149 -2.98 11.23 29.79
C ALA A 149 -3.14 12.07 28.51
N THR A 150 -3.79 13.23 28.64
CA THR A 150 -3.80 14.24 27.57
C THR A 150 -2.35 14.58 27.20
N GLY A 151 -2.01 14.46 25.93
CA GLY A 151 -0.63 14.58 25.47
C GLY A 151 -0.55 14.67 23.95
N PRO A 152 0.67 14.69 23.38
CA PRO A 152 0.83 14.78 21.93
C PRO A 152 0.15 13.60 21.24
N VAL A 153 -0.40 13.84 20.05
CA VAL A 153 -1.02 12.79 19.23
C VAL A 153 0.05 11.79 18.78
N ARG A 154 -0.06 10.56 19.28
CA ARG A 154 0.85 9.45 18.99
C ARG A 154 0.04 8.17 18.79
N VAL A 155 0.51 7.25 17.94
CA VAL A 155 -0.16 5.95 17.71
C VAL A 155 -0.44 5.21 19.02
N GLU A 156 0.48 5.31 19.99
CA GLU A 156 0.42 4.62 21.27
C GLU A 156 -0.75 5.08 22.15
N ASN A 157 -1.08 6.39 22.10
CA ASN A 157 -2.04 7.03 23.01
C ASN A 157 -3.34 7.46 22.32
N THR A 158 -3.55 7.07 21.07
CA THR A 158 -4.77 7.38 20.29
C THR A 158 -5.43 6.10 19.77
N ARG A 159 -6.72 6.22 19.47
CA ARG A 159 -7.57 5.16 18.88
C ARG A 159 -8.44 5.75 17.78
N LEU A 160 -8.83 4.93 16.82
CA LEU A 160 -9.81 5.35 15.80
C LEU A 160 -11.18 5.62 16.44
N LEU A 161 -11.89 6.60 15.92
CA LEU A 161 -13.30 6.81 16.29
C LEU A 161 -14.20 5.80 15.58
N ILE A 162 -13.91 5.53 14.30
CA ILE A 162 -14.61 4.59 13.47
C ILE A 162 -13.59 3.58 12.92
N PRO A 163 -13.32 2.48 13.65
CA PRO A 163 -12.68 1.32 13.06
C PRO A 163 -13.68 0.62 12.14
N THR A 164 -13.29 0.37 10.90
CA THR A 164 -14.12 -0.34 9.91
C THR A 164 -14.05 -1.84 10.15
N VAL A 165 -12.83 -2.36 10.23
CA VAL A 165 -12.55 -3.77 10.54
C VAL A 165 -11.92 -3.93 11.91
N GLY A 166 -11.31 -2.89 12.48
CA GLY A 166 -10.76 -2.84 13.83
C GLY A 166 -9.49 -3.65 14.06
N VAL A 167 -8.84 -4.14 13.00
CA VAL A 167 -7.58 -4.87 13.12
C VAL A 167 -6.41 -3.91 13.39
N PRO A 168 -5.30 -4.39 14.01
CA PRO A 168 -4.14 -3.54 14.29
C PRO A 168 -3.57 -2.83 13.05
N GLU A 169 -3.65 -3.48 11.88
CA GLU A 169 -3.24 -2.90 10.60
C GLU A 169 -4.01 -1.62 10.28
N GLU A 170 -5.32 -1.58 10.54
CA GLU A 170 -6.17 -0.42 10.28
C GLU A 170 -5.78 0.74 11.21
N GLU A 171 -5.71 0.43 12.50
CA GLU A 171 -5.43 1.42 13.53
C GLU A 171 -4.04 2.03 13.36
N VAL A 172 -3.00 1.20 13.23
CA VAL A 172 -1.62 1.67 13.05
C VAL A 172 -1.47 2.45 11.75
N PHE A 173 -2.06 1.98 10.64
CA PHE A 173 -1.87 2.62 9.34
C PHE A 173 -2.47 4.03 9.28
N TYR A 174 -3.67 4.24 9.83
CA TYR A 174 -4.29 5.57 9.86
C TYR A 174 -3.71 6.47 10.95
N LEU A 175 -3.50 5.97 12.17
CA LEU A 175 -2.96 6.79 13.26
C LEU A 175 -1.49 7.16 13.06
N ALA A 176 -0.69 6.36 12.37
CA ALA A 176 0.67 6.75 12.03
C ALA A 176 0.70 7.94 11.06
N GLN A 177 -0.26 8.03 10.14
CA GLN A 177 -0.40 9.19 9.26
C GLN A 177 -0.80 10.45 10.04
N LEU A 178 -1.74 10.31 10.97
CA LEU A 178 -2.14 11.37 11.87
C LEU A 178 -0.95 11.84 12.73
N GLU A 179 -0.17 10.92 13.30
CA GLU A 179 1.02 11.25 14.09
C GLU A 179 2.08 11.97 13.24
N MET A 180 2.33 11.55 12.00
CA MET A 180 3.24 12.27 11.10
C MET A 180 2.77 13.71 10.88
N LEU A 181 1.47 13.93 10.68
CA LEU A 181 0.91 15.27 10.55
C LEU A 181 1.08 16.09 11.84
N ALA A 182 0.84 15.49 13.00
CA ALA A 182 0.99 16.15 14.31
C ALA A 182 2.44 16.50 14.64
N ARG A 183 3.40 15.65 14.24
CA ARG A 183 4.83 15.96 14.33
C ARG A 183 5.23 17.09 13.40
N GLY A 184 4.52 17.26 12.28
CA GLY A 184 4.70 18.35 11.33
C GLY A 184 4.16 19.71 11.79
N THR A 185 3.44 19.80 12.92
CA THR A 185 2.87 21.05 13.44
C THR A 185 3.83 22.24 13.47
N PRO A 186 5.10 22.10 13.92
CA PRO A 186 6.05 23.22 13.95
C PRO A 186 6.31 23.87 12.58
N LEU A 187 6.04 23.18 11.48
CA LEU A 187 6.16 23.76 10.12
C LEU A 187 5.26 24.98 9.93
N VAL A 188 4.05 24.99 10.52
CA VAL A 188 3.13 26.12 10.43
C VAL A 188 3.74 27.36 11.09
N ALA A 189 4.20 27.22 12.34
CA ALA A 189 4.85 28.32 13.07
C ALA A 189 6.13 28.81 12.38
N ALA A 190 6.95 27.88 11.86
CA ALA A 190 8.15 28.24 11.11
C ALA A 190 7.82 28.99 9.80
N SER A 191 6.72 28.66 9.11
CA SER A 191 6.30 29.39 7.91
C SER A 191 5.84 30.82 8.21
N LEU A 192 5.21 31.05 9.36
CA LEU A 192 4.84 32.41 9.79
C LEU A 192 6.08 33.26 10.07
N ARG A 193 7.02 32.72 10.87
CA ARG A 193 8.29 33.40 11.17
C ARG A 193 9.14 33.65 9.93
N ALA A 194 9.16 32.72 8.98
CA ALA A 194 9.85 32.92 7.70
C ALA A 194 9.27 34.09 6.91
N ARG A 195 7.95 34.31 6.94
CA ARG A 195 7.31 35.48 6.32
C ARG A 195 7.74 36.77 7.00
N ASP A 196 7.73 36.80 8.33
CA ASP A 196 8.12 37.99 9.11
C ASP A 196 9.60 38.34 8.86
N ALA A 197 10.49 37.35 8.91
CA ALA A 197 11.92 37.53 8.59
C ALA A 197 12.14 38.08 7.16
N ILE A 198 11.38 37.63 6.17
CA ILE A 198 11.45 38.18 4.80
C ILE A 198 10.95 39.62 4.74
N ALA A 199 9.89 39.95 5.48
CA ALA A 199 9.35 41.31 5.52
C ALA A 199 10.31 42.31 6.19
N GLU A 200 11.10 41.82 7.14
CA GLU A 200 12.11 42.59 7.89
C GLU A 200 13.52 42.54 7.25
N ASP A 201 13.67 41.81 6.14
CA ASP A 201 14.96 41.55 5.47
C ASP A 201 16.02 40.86 6.38
N ASP A 202 15.56 40.03 7.32
CA ASP A 202 16.38 39.31 8.29
C ASP A 202 16.77 37.91 7.77
N ALA A 203 17.90 37.87 7.04
CA ALA A 203 18.46 36.62 6.52
C ALA A 203 18.87 35.61 7.61
N PRO A 204 19.52 35.99 8.73
CA PRO A 204 19.75 35.08 9.85
C PRO A 204 18.48 34.42 10.41
N ALA A 205 17.43 35.20 10.70
CA ALA A 205 16.19 34.66 11.25
C ALA A 205 15.48 33.70 10.28
N LEU A 206 15.53 34.00 8.97
CA LEU A 206 15.01 33.09 7.95
C LEU A 206 15.84 31.79 7.86
N ALA A 207 17.17 31.85 8.05
CA ALA A 207 18.01 30.66 8.09
C ALA A 207 17.66 29.74 9.26
N ASP A 208 17.36 30.31 10.44
CA ASP A 208 16.90 29.56 11.61
C ASP A 208 15.54 28.90 11.35
N CYS A 209 14.63 29.59 10.64
CA CYS A 209 13.35 29.01 10.22
C CYS A 209 13.53 27.79 9.31
N LEU A 210 14.44 27.87 8.33
CA LEU A 210 14.74 26.76 7.41
C LEU A 210 15.36 25.56 8.15
N THR A 211 16.24 25.82 9.11
CA THR A 211 16.83 24.79 9.98
C THR A 211 15.75 24.10 10.81
N ALA A 212 14.87 24.85 11.47
CA ALA A 212 13.76 24.29 12.25
C ALA A 212 12.81 23.44 11.41
N MET A 213 12.54 23.85 10.16
CA MET A 213 11.76 23.04 9.22
C MET A 213 12.47 21.74 8.85
N ALA A 214 13.78 21.78 8.60
CA ALA A 214 14.57 20.60 8.26
C ALA A 214 14.60 19.60 9.43
N GLU A 215 14.76 20.08 10.66
CA GLU A 215 14.69 19.27 11.90
C GLU A 215 13.31 18.65 12.08
N THR A 216 12.23 19.41 11.82
CA THR A 216 10.86 18.90 11.89
C THR A 216 10.62 17.78 10.88
N VAL A 217 11.08 17.94 9.64
CA VAL A 217 11.01 16.88 8.61
C VAL A 217 11.84 15.66 9.04
N HIS A 218 12.99 15.87 9.68
CA HIS A 218 13.80 14.78 10.22
C HIS A 218 13.06 14.00 11.32
N ASP A 219 12.40 14.67 12.29
CA ASP A 219 11.61 14.03 13.35
C ASP A 219 10.49 13.15 12.75
N VAL A 220 9.72 13.68 11.80
CA VAL A 220 8.67 12.93 11.09
C VAL A 220 9.26 11.67 10.44
N THR A 221 10.45 11.80 9.85
CA THR A 221 11.10 10.72 9.11
C THR A 221 11.64 9.62 10.03
N VAL A 222 12.18 9.97 11.20
CA VAL A 222 12.83 9.03 12.13
C VAL A 222 11.83 8.43 13.12
N HIS A 223 10.78 9.15 13.49
CA HIS A 223 9.87 8.73 14.56
C HIS A 223 8.44 8.45 14.08
N GLY A 224 7.95 9.13 13.05
CA GLY A 224 6.61 8.91 12.49
C GLY A 224 6.59 7.77 11.48
N LEU A 225 7.30 7.95 10.35
CA LEU A 225 7.27 7.03 9.22
C LEU A 225 7.60 5.56 9.59
N PRO A 226 8.54 5.24 10.49
CA PRO A 226 8.87 3.85 10.82
C PRO A 226 7.75 3.06 11.49
N LYS A 227 6.72 3.74 12.04
CA LYS A 227 5.58 3.10 12.71
C LYS A 227 4.65 2.34 11.75
N ILE A 228 4.75 2.51 10.43
CA ILE A 228 4.07 1.58 9.51
C ILE A 228 5.07 0.49 9.15
N SER A 229 5.12 -0.61 9.91
CA SER A 229 6.19 -1.62 9.76
C SER A 229 5.69 -2.95 9.19
N PRO A 230 6.21 -3.40 8.04
CA PRO A 230 5.87 -4.73 7.49
C PRO A 230 6.58 -5.89 8.22
N ARG A 231 7.32 -5.62 9.31
CA ARG A 231 8.07 -6.64 10.06
C ARG A 231 7.21 -7.23 11.17
N PRO A 232 6.98 -8.56 11.21
CA PRO A 232 6.12 -9.20 12.22
C PRO A 232 6.51 -8.93 13.68
N GLY A 233 7.81 -8.78 13.97
CA GLY A 233 8.29 -8.46 15.32
C GLY A 233 8.21 -6.97 15.71
N SER A 234 7.66 -6.11 14.86
CA SER A 234 7.52 -4.70 15.18
C SER A 234 6.30 -4.48 16.09
N ARG A 235 6.44 -3.61 17.10
CA ARG A 235 5.30 -3.10 17.88
C ARG A 235 4.20 -2.50 16.99
N PHE A 236 4.59 -1.92 15.86
CA PHE A 236 3.68 -1.30 14.91
C PHE A 236 3.62 -2.11 13.62
N HIS A 237 3.51 -3.42 13.77
CA HIS A 237 3.37 -4.32 12.64
C HIS A 237 2.10 -4.00 11.87
N VAL A 238 2.23 -3.83 10.56
CA VAL A 238 1.14 -3.77 9.61
C VAL A 238 1.44 -4.87 8.58
N ASP A 239 0.70 -5.97 8.64
CA ASP A 239 0.85 -7.05 7.67
C ASP A 239 0.43 -6.55 6.27
N PRO A 240 1.31 -6.57 5.26
CA PRO A 240 0.98 -6.06 3.93
C PRO A 240 -0.17 -6.81 3.24
N VAL A 241 -0.38 -8.10 3.52
CA VAL A 241 -1.47 -8.90 2.96
C VAL A 241 -2.79 -8.51 3.61
N VAL A 242 -2.83 -8.48 4.95
CA VAL A 242 -4.04 -8.07 5.71
C VAL A 242 -4.43 -6.63 5.35
N TRP A 243 -3.45 -5.71 5.35
CA TRP A 243 -3.66 -4.33 4.93
C TRP A 243 -4.22 -4.21 3.51
N ALA A 244 -3.65 -4.97 2.55
CA ALA A 244 -4.07 -4.91 1.15
C ALA A 244 -5.52 -5.36 0.93
N LYS A 245 -5.96 -6.37 1.70
CA LYS A 245 -7.29 -6.99 1.61
C LYS A 245 -8.37 -6.27 2.42
N THR A 246 -8.03 -5.75 3.60
CA THR A 246 -9.04 -5.25 4.56
C THR A 246 -9.03 -3.73 4.73
N VAL A 247 -7.85 -3.10 4.79
CA VAL A 247 -7.72 -1.67 5.15
C VAL A 247 -7.73 -0.79 3.91
N ALA A 248 -6.81 -1.07 2.98
CA ALA A 248 -6.58 -0.20 1.86
C ALA A 248 -7.71 -0.12 0.83
N PRO A 249 -8.63 -1.11 0.66
CA PRO A 249 -9.75 -0.97 -0.27
C PRO A 249 -10.73 0.15 0.12
N LEU A 250 -10.92 0.41 1.42
CA LEU A 250 -11.83 1.45 1.93
C LEU A 250 -11.48 2.83 1.35
N ALA A 251 -10.19 3.12 1.23
CA ALA A 251 -9.69 4.42 0.76
C ALA A 251 -9.69 4.59 -0.77
N VAL A 252 -10.09 3.59 -1.55
CA VAL A 252 -10.13 3.73 -3.02
C VAL A 252 -11.38 4.56 -3.38
N PRO A 253 -11.27 5.52 -4.32
CA PRO A 253 -12.41 6.30 -4.78
C PRO A 253 -13.53 5.40 -5.35
N LEU A 254 -14.79 5.78 -5.12
CA LEU A 254 -15.97 5.06 -5.61
C LEU A 254 -16.16 5.21 -7.12
N THR A 255 -15.66 6.29 -7.70
CA THR A 255 -15.78 6.57 -9.13
C THR A 255 -14.39 6.61 -9.78
N PRO A 256 -14.25 6.16 -11.04
CA PRO A 256 -13.02 6.33 -11.81
C PRO A 256 -12.55 7.80 -11.80
N GLY A 257 -11.27 8.01 -11.48
CA GLY A 257 -10.70 9.35 -11.37
C GLY A 257 -11.21 10.18 -10.17
N GLY A 258 -12.02 9.62 -9.27
CA GLY A 258 -12.46 10.30 -8.05
C GLY A 258 -11.30 10.63 -7.10
N LEU A 259 -11.55 11.51 -6.14
CA LEU A 259 -10.58 11.87 -5.10
C LEU A 259 -10.62 10.84 -3.97
N GLY A 260 -9.46 10.55 -3.39
CA GLY A 260 -9.33 9.64 -2.25
C GLY A 260 -8.38 10.17 -1.17
N PRO A 261 -8.45 9.63 0.05
CA PRO A 261 -7.64 10.03 1.20
C PRO A 261 -6.23 9.44 1.12
N SER A 262 -5.54 9.67 0.00
CA SER A 262 -4.16 9.20 -0.20
C SER A 262 -3.17 9.96 0.69
N GLY A 263 -1.97 9.40 0.92
CA GLY A 263 -0.92 10.11 1.66
C GLY A 263 -0.51 11.44 1.01
N THR A 264 -0.65 11.55 -0.32
CA THR A 264 -0.43 12.81 -1.07
C THR A 264 -1.42 13.89 -0.68
N ALA A 265 -2.58 13.56 -0.12
CA ALA A 265 -3.58 14.51 0.35
C ALA A 265 -3.25 15.14 1.72
N SER A 266 -2.14 14.76 2.36
CA SER A 266 -1.70 15.36 3.61
C SER A 266 -1.25 16.81 3.40
N PRO A 267 -1.81 17.81 4.11
CA PRO A 267 -1.50 19.22 3.88
C PRO A 267 -0.04 19.59 4.18
N MET A 268 0.65 18.80 5.00
CA MET A 268 2.07 18.97 5.30
C MET A 268 2.95 18.95 4.04
N PHE A 269 2.69 18.03 3.11
CA PHE A 269 3.47 17.94 1.87
C PHE A 269 3.22 19.15 0.95
N HIS A 270 2.00 19.69 0.97
CA HIS A 270 1.66 20.88 0.18
C HIS A 270 2.29 22.14 0.79
N LEU A 271 2.37 22.23 2.12
CA LEU A 271 3.08 23.30 2.81
C LEU A 271 4.58 23.26 2.50
N LEU A 272 5.21 22.08 2.61
CA LEU A 272 6.62 21.91 2.27
C LEU A 272 6.90 22.26 0.80
N ASP A 273 6.06 21.79 -0.13
CA ASP A 273 6.13 22.13 -1.55
C ASP A 273 6.00 23.65 -1.77
N ALA A 274 5.17 24.34 -0.98
CA ALA A 274 5.03 25.79 -1.02
C ALA A 274 6.29 26.52 -0.53
N VAL A 275 6.86 26.09 0.60
CA VAL A 275 8.10 26.66 1.17
C VAL A 275 9.28 26.50 0.22
N ILE A 276 9.51 25.30 -0.33
CA ILE A 276 10.64 25.06 -1.24
C ILE A 276 10.45 25.70 -2.62
N GLY A 277 9.28 26.30 -2.87
CA GLY A 277 8.91 26.94 -4.14
C GLY A 277 8.81 25.95 -5.30
N ARG A 278 8.13 24.81 -5.09
CA ARG A 278 7.88 23.82 -6.15
C ARG A 278 6.86 24.37 -7.15
N THR A 279 7.24 24.42 -8.42
CA THR A 279 6.40 24.90 -9.53
C THR A 279 6.07 23.81 -10.55
N ASP A 280 6.86 22.74 -10.63
CA ASP A 280 6.64 21.63 -11.56
C ASP A 280 5.74 20.54 -10.95
N TYR A 281 4.56 20.38 -11.57
CA TYR A 281 3.54 19.39 -11.23
C TYR A 281 3.11 18.56 -12.46
N ALA A 282 3.92 18.51 -13.53
CA ALA A 282 3.53 17.88 -14.79
C ALA A 282 3.41 16.34 -14.73
N SER A 283 4.03 15.69 -13.74
CA SER A 283 3.84 14.25 -13.51
C SER A 283 2.38 13.94 -13.10
N PRO A 284 1.83 12.76 -13.43
CA PRO A 284 0.51 12.31 -12.93
C PRO A 284 0.29 12.50 -11.42
N LEU A 285 1.27 12.19 -10.58
CA LEU A 285 1.15 12.42 -9.13
C LEU A 285 1.19 13.92 -8.76
N GLY A 286 1.89 14.73 -9.56
CA GLY A 286 1.88 16.19 -9.47
C GLY A 286 0.51 16.78 -9.83
N GLU A 287 -0.11 16.32 -10.91
CA GLU A 287 -1.48 16.70 -11.29
C GLU A 287 -2.47 16.32 -10.19
N GLU A 288 -2.37 15.09 -9.67
CA GLU A 288 -3.20 14.63 -8.55
C GLU A 288 -3.00 15.47 -7.29
N THR A 289 -1.75 15.88 -6.99
CA THR A 289 -1.46 16.83 -5.89
C THR A 289 -2.25 18.13 -6.07
N LEU A 290 -2.32 18.68 -7.28
CA LEU A 290 -3.09 19.90 -7.53
C LEU A 290 -4.61 19.68 -7.42
N ARG A 291 -5.11 18.52 -7.90
CA ARG A 291 -6.53 18.14 -7.76
C ARG A 291 -6.95 18.03 -6.30
N LEU A 292 -6.15 17.34 -5.49
CA LEU A 292 -6.36 17.21 -4.04
C LEU A 292 -6.31 18.58 -3.35
N ARG A 293 -5.33 19.44 -3.68
CA ARG A 293 -5.21 20.79 -3.10
C ARG A 293 -6.46 21.65 -3.36
N ARG A 294 -7.07 21.53 -4.54
CA ARG A 294 -8.30 22.28 -4.88
C ARG A 294 -9.48 21.88 -4.00
N ALA A 295 -9.53 20.60 -3.61
CA ALA A 295 -10.57 20.02 -2.76
C ALA A 295 -10.30 20.13 -1.25
N PHE A 296 -9.17 20.73 -0.85
CA PHE A 296 -8.88 20.98 0.56
C PHE A 296 -9.92 21.89 1.22
N PRO A 297 -10.12 21.75 2.54
CA PRO A 297 -10.83 22.75 3.32
C PRO A 297 -10.24 24.16 3.08
N PRO A 298 -11.08 25.22 3.05
CA PRO A 298 -10.65 26.58 2.72
C PRO A 298 -9.41 27.07 3.46
N HIS A 299 -9.34 26.89 4.78
CA HIS A 299 -8.21 27.34 5.60
C HIS A 299 -6.88 26.71 5.16
N TRP A 300 -6.89 25.41 4.85
CA TRP A 300 -5.68 24.71 4.40
C TRP A 300 -5.23 25.20 3.03
N ARG A 301 -6.18 25.32 2.10
CA ARG A 301 -5.92 25.76 0.73
C ARG A 301 -5.36 27.18 0.69
N GLU A 302 -6.00 28.08 1.42
CA GLU A 302 -5.64 29.49 1.49
C GLU A 302 -4.29 29.70 2.18
N PHE A 303 -4.05 29.00 3.30
CA PHE A 303 -2.77 29.07 4.01
C PHE A 303 -1.60 28.60 3.13
N VAL A 304 -1.73 27.43 2.48
CA VAL A 304 -0.69 26.92 1.57
C VAL A 304 -0.44 27.89 0.42
N ALA A 305 -1.49 28.48 -0.16
CA ALA A 305 -1.35 29.47 -1.23
C ALA A 305 -0.69 30.76 -0.74
N ALA A 306 -1.01 31.21 0.48
CA ALA A 306 -0.40 32.38 1.09
C ALA A 306 1.09 32.16 1.38
N VAL A 307 1.47 31.00 1.93
CA VAL A 307 2.89 30.63 2.15
C VAL A 307 3.67 30.54 0.84
N PHE A 308 3.07 30.01 -0.24
CA PHE A 308 3.73 30.02 -1.55
C PHE A 308 4.03 31.45 -2.04
N ARG A 309 3.10 32.39 -1.84
CA ARG A 309 3.26 33.80 -2.22
C ARG A 309 4.33 34.55 -1.41
N VAL A 310 4.69 34.07 -0.21
CA VAL A 310 5.81 34.62 0.58
C VAL A 310 7.14 34.51 -0.19
N GLY A 311 7.29 33.49 -1.04
CA GLY A 311 8.43 33.42 -1.95
C GLY A 311 9.77 33.09 -1.28
N VAL A 312 9.78 32.24 -0.25
CA VAL A 312 10.99 31.84 0.50
C VAL A 312 12.16 31.46 -0.43
N ARG A 313 11.91 30.62 -1.45
CA ARG A 313 12.93 30.24 -2.45
C ARG A 313 13.47 31.45 -3.20
N ALA A 314 12.58 32.31 -3.70
CA ALA A 314 12.96 33.48 -4.49
C ALA A 314 13.80 34.47 -3.66
N TYR A 315 13.37 34.74 -2.42
CA TYR A 315 14.13 35.57 -1.48
C TYR A 315 15.51 34.97 -1.18
N THR A 316 15.57 33.67 -0.86
CA THR A 316 16.84 32.96 -0.59
C THR A 316 17.83 33.08 -1.75
N SER A 317 17.33 32.94 -2.99
CA SER A 317 18.16 33.10 -4.19
C SER A 317 18.62 34.55 -4.42
N ALA A 318 17.77 35.54 -4.10
CA ALA A 318 18.07 36.96 -4.29
C ALA A 318 19.05 37.51 -3.25
N ALA A 319 18.86 37.16 -1.98
CA ALA A 319 19.65 37.68 -0.84
C ALA A 319 21.11 37.21 -0.84
N ARG A 320 21.45 36.13 -1.56
CA ARG A 320 22.82 35.56 -1.66
C ARG A 320 23.51 35.31 -0.31
N HIS A 321 22.74 35.06 0.75
CA HIS A 321 23.28 34.80 2.08
C HIS A 321 23.65 33.31 2.25
N PRO A 322 24.90 32.95 2.57
CA PRO A 322 25.34 31.55 2.62
C PRO A 322 24.53 30.66 3.57
N ALA A 323 24.07 31.20 4.70
CA ALA A 323 23.25 30.44 5.66
C ALA A 323 21.87 30.08 5.09
N LEU A 324 21.27 30.96 4.28
CA LEU A 324 19.97 30.68 3.63
C LEU A 324 20.10 29.57 2.59
N THR A 325 21.14 29.64 1.76
CA THR A 325 21.43 28.59 0.77
C THR A 325 21.63 27.24 1.45
N ARG A 326 22.41 27.19 2.54
CA ARG A 326 22.62 25.94 3.30
C ARG A 326 21.32 25.44 3.95
N GLY A 327 20.55 26.32 4.60
CA GLY A 327 19.29 25.95 5.24
C GLY A 327 18.27 25.39 4.26
N LEU A 328 18.08 26.04 3.11
CA LEU A 328 17.16 25.58 2.07
C LEU A 328 17.63 24.26 1.45
N ALA A 329 18.94 24.10 1.22
CA ALA A 329 19.51 22.85 0.75
C ALA A 329 19.32 21.70 1.76
N ALA A 330 19.52 21.96 3.06
CA ALA A 330 19.30 20.99 4.13
C ALA A 330 17.83 20.56 4.21
N LEU A 331 16.88 21.50 4.14
CA LEU A 331 15.45 21.20 4.08
C LEU A 331 15.09 20.33 2.86
N ARG A 332 15.58 20.69 1.67
CA ARG A 332 15.37 19.91 0.44
C ARG A 332 15.97 18.51 0.54
N ALA A 333 17.17 18.38 1.11
CA ALA A 333 17.83 17.09 1.31
C ALA A 333 17.05 16.21 2.31
N GLY A 334 16.61 16.78 3.43
CA GLY A 334 15.79 16.08 4.43
C GLY A 334 14.42 15.66 3.91
N TYR A 335 13.81 16.47 3.04
CA TYR A 335 12.49 16.20 2.47
C TYR A 335 12.54 15.23 1.26
N ALA A 336 13.34 15.56 0.24
CA ALA A 336 13.35 14.89 -1.07
C ALA A 336 14.70 14.25 -1.45
N GLY A 337 15.74 14.37 -0.63
CA GLY A 337 17.05 13.73 -0.84
C GLY A 337 17.03 12.21 -0.74
N ASP A 338 18.15 11.53 -1.04
CA ASP A 338 18.21 10.05 -1.12
C ASP A 338 18.09 9.35 0.24
N GLY A 339 18.38 10.07 1.32
CA GLY A 339 18.03 9.67 2.68
C GLY A 339 16.81 10.40 3.24
N GLY A 340 16.08 11.17 2.43
CA GLY A 340 15.00 12.05 2.90
C GLY A 340 13.67 11.32 3.13
N LEU A 341 12.70 12.06 3.67
CA LEU A 341 11.34 11.58 3.98
C LEU A 341 10.69 10.88 2.78
N LEU A 342 10.67 11.54 1.61
CA LEU A 342 9.99 11.00 0.43
C LEU A 342 10.65 9.73 -0.10
N GLN A 343 11.99 9.61 -0.02
CA GLN A 343 12.67 8.40 -0.46
C GLN A 343 12.41 7.22 0.49
N ARG A 344 12.46 7.44 1.81
CA ARG A 344 12.12 6.39 2.78
C ARG A 344 10.65 5.97 2.66
N HIS A 345 9.76 6.92 2.42
CA HIS A 345 8.35 6.64 2.14
C HIS A 345 8.18 5.81 0.86
N HIS A 346 8.88 6.17 -0.22
CA HIS A 346 8.88 5.44 -1.50
C HIS A 346 9.30 3.98 -1.34
N LEU A 347 10.42 3.72 -0.65
CA LEU A 347 10.89 2.36 -0.33
C LEU A 347 9.84 1.55 0.43
N LYS A 348 9.16 2.18 1.40
CA LYS A 348 8.11 1.53 2.19
C LYS A 348 6.89 1.20 1.34
N VAL A 349 6.36 2.19 0.61
CA VAL A 349 5.13 2.04 -0.18
C VAL A 349 5.28 0.95 -1.24
N ILE A 350 6.43 0.85 -1.92
CA ILE A 350 6.62 -0.19 -2.93
C ILE A 350 6.48 -1.59 -2.36
N GLY A 351 7.03 -1.87 -1.17
CA GLY A 351 6.90 -3.18 -0.54
C GLY A 351 5.44 -3.56 -0.28
N TYR A 352 4.62 -2.61 0.16
CA TYR A 352 3.17 -2.82 0.36
C TYR A 352 2.44 -3.03 -0.96
N ILE A 353 2.68 -2.18 -1.97
CA ILE A 353 1.95 -2.30 -3.23
C ILE A 353 2.38 -3.54 -4.03
N ASP A 354 3.65 -3.95 -3.96
CA ASP A 354 4.11 -5.18 -4.64
C ASP A 354 3.44 -6.41 -4.05
N THR A 355 3.40 -6.48 -2.73
CA THR A 355 2.66 -7.53 -2.02
C THR A 355 1.18 -7.48 -2.41
N ALA A 356 0.57 -6.30 -2.39
CA ALA A 356 -0.84 -6.12 -2.74
C ALA A 356 -1.18 -6.61 -4.15
N THR A 357 -0.36 -6.27 -5.17
CA THR A 357 -0.54 -6.75 -6.55
C THR A 357 -0.44 -8.28 -6.64
N ARG A 358 0.47 -8.90 -5.90
CA ARG A 358 0.63 -10.36 -5.89
C ARG A 358 -0.56 -11.07 -5.25
N VAL A 359 -1.16 -10.48 -4.23
CA VAL A 359 -2.40 -11.00 -3.61
C VAL A 359 -3.67 -10.46 -4.30
N GLY A 360 -3.57 -10.05 -5.57
CA GLY A 360 -4.71 -9.76 -6.43
C GLY A 360 -5.30 -8.35 -6.34
N ARG A 361 -4.60 -7.40 -5.73
CA ARG A 361 -4.99 -5.98 -5.74
C ARG A 361 -4.20 -5.20 -6.79
N ASP A 362 -4.85 -4.91 -7.90
CA ASP A 362 -4.21 -4.28 -9.07
C ASP A 362 -4.40 -2.74 -9.15
N VAL A 363 -4.98 -2.11 -8.12
CA VAL A 363 -5.31 -0.66 -8.09
C VAL A 363 -4.88 0.03 -6.79
N THR A 364 -4.35 1.24 -6.90
CA THR A 364 -4.04 2.13 -5.76
C THR A 364 -5.06 3.26 -5.61
N ILE A 365 -5.04 3.96 -4.47
CA ILE A 365 -5.95 5.09 -4.19
C ILE A 365 -5.84 6.16 -5.28
N ALA A 366 -4.64 6.45 -5.78
CA ALA A 366 -4.40 7.41 -6.86
C ALA A 366 -4.66 6.82 -8.27
N GLY A 367 -5.35 5.69 -8.38
CA GLY A 367 -5.74 5.08 -9.67
C GLY A 367 -4.60 4.45 -10.47
N PHE A 368 -3.39 4.33 -9.91
CA PHE A 368 -2.30 3.67 -10.62
C PHE A 368 -2.45 2.15 -10.60
N HIS A 369 -2.29 1.56 -11.79
CA HIS A 369 -2.14 0.13 -12.00
C HIS A 369 -0.67 -0.26 -12.07
N ARG A 370 -0.32 -1.39 -11.46
CA ARG A 370 1.01 -2.01 -11.44
C ARG A 370 2.08 -1.22 -10.69
N THR A 371 2.84 -1.91 -9.85
CA THR A 371 3.92 -1.32 -9.02
C THR A 371 4.97 -0.51 -9.80
N GLY A 372 5.19 -0.81 -11.08
CA GLY A 372 6.28 -0.21 -11.86
C GLY A 372 6.00 1.21 -12.30
N ARG A 373 4.72 1.50 -12.56
CA ARG A 373 4.25 2.86 -12.83
C ARG A 373 4.39 3.71 -11.57
N ILE A 374 3.95 3.19 -10.42
CA ILE A 374 3.99 3.91 -9.14
C ILE A 374 5.40 4.30 -8.74
N SER A 375 6.37 3.38 -8.87
CA SER A 375 7.75 3.70 -8.52
C SER A 375 8.33 4.83 -9.38
N ARG A 376 8.09 4.77 -10.70
CA ARG A 376 8.54 5.83 -11.61
C ARG A 376 7.88 7.15 -11.25
N GLU A 377 6.58 7.16 -11.00
CA GLU A 377 5.86 8.38 -10.58
C GLU A 377 6.42 8.98 -9.28
N LEU A 378 6.65 8.15 -8.26
CA LEU A 378 7.25 8.61 -7.00
C LEU A 378 8.67 9.17 -7.22
N THR A 379 9.45 8.54 -8.09
CA THR A 379 10.81 8.98 -8.44
C THR A 379 10.78 10.32 -9.20
N THR A 380 9.98 10.41 -10.27
CA THR A 380 9.81 11.62 -11.08
C THR A 380 9.31 12.77 -10.22
N THR A 381 8.27 12.54 -9.40
CA THR A 381 7.70 13.56 -8.52
C THR A 381 8.70 13.99 -7.44
N ARG A 382 9.52 13.06 -6.91
CA ARG A 382 10.62 13.40 -5.99
C ARG A 382 11.69 14.26 -6.68
N ALA A 383 12.02 13.96 -7.94
CA ALA A 383 13.02 14.70 -8.72
C ALA A 383 12.61 16.17 -8.95
N THR A 384 11.32 16.47 -9.12
CA THR A 384 10.83 17.87 -9.23
C THR A 384 11.06 18.73 -7.98
N ARG A 385 11.47 18.12 -6.86
CA ARG A 385 11.78 18.79 -5.59
C ARG A 385 13.28 18.95 -5.34
N ARG A 386 14.11 18.48 -6.28
CA ARG A 386 15.58 18.59 -6.25
C ARG A 386 16.05 19.68 -7.20
N GLU A 387 17.27 20.15 -6.99
CA GLU A 387 18.06 20.76 -8.08
C GLU A 387 18.79 19.64 -8.84
N PRO A 388 19.14 19.86 -10.14
CA PRO A 388 19.92 18.90 -10.90
C PRO A 388 21.22 18.58 -10.15
N PRO A 389 21.63 17.30 -10.04
CA PRO A 389 22.91 16.97 -9.46
C PRO A 389 24.04 17.57 -10.30
N ALA A 390 25.13 17.96 -9.65
CA ALA A 390 26.40 18.13 -10.35
C ALA A 390 26.78 16.77 -10.96
N GLU A 391 27.09 16.75 -12.26
CA GLU A 391 27.56 15.56 -12.95
C GLU A 391 28.85 15.04 -12.32
N GLY A 392 28.92 13.72 -12.13
CA GLY A 392 30.14 13.03 -11.77
C GLY A 392 30.11 12.37 -10.40
N SER A 393 29.41 11.24 -10.28
CA SER A 393 29.87 10.17 -9.40
C SER A 393 30.41 9.05 -10.27
N VAL A 394 31.74 9.02 -10.42
CA VAL A 394 32.42 7.90 -11.08
C VAL A 394 32.28 6.67 -10.18
N ARG A 395 31.69 5.63 -10.78
CA ARG A 395 31.54 4.29 -10.23
C ARG A 395 32.93 3.71 -9.90
N PRO A 396 33.21 3.29 -8.66
CA PRO A 396 34.34 2.41 -8.43
C PRO A 396 34.04 1.06 -9.09
N PRO A 397 34.96 0.48 -9.89
CA PRO A 397 34.84 -0.91 -10.30
C PRO A 397 34.87 -1.80 -9.05
N ASP A 398 34.01 -2.82 -9.05
CA ASP A 398 33.98 -3.84 -8.00
C ASP A 398 35.16 -4.83 -8.22
N PRO A 399 35.95 -5.21 -7.20
CA PRO A 399 37.06 -6.13 -7.40
C PRO A 399 36.61 -7.61 -7.50
N ARG A 400 36.97 -8.26 -8.63
CA ARG A 400 37.23 -9.71 -8.91
C ARG A 400 36.00 -10.64 -9.07
N ASP A 401 35.86 -11.58 -10.04
CA ASP A 401 36.66 -12.50 -10.90
C ASP A 401 36.99 -13.92 -10.37
N ASP A 402 36.60 -14.26 -9.13
CA ASP A 402 36.81 -15.59 -8.55
C ASP A 402 35.61 -16.17 -7.79
N TRP A 403 34.43 -15.55 -7.92
CA TRP A 403 33.20 -16.06 -7.31
C TRP A 403 32.73 -17.35 -7.97
N PRO A 404 32.19 -18.32 -7.21
CA PRO A 404 31.53 -19.49 -7.78
C PRO A 404 30.44 -19.08 -8.77
N VAL A 405 30.48 -19.70 -9.94
CA VAL A 405 29.42 -19.56 -10.95
C VAL A 405 28.36 -20.61 -10.67
N HIS A 406 27.12 -20.17 -10.57
CA HIS A 406 25.96 -21.01 -10.38
C HIS A 406 25.04 -20.99 -11.60
N THR A 407 24.37 -22.11 -11.84
CA THR A 407 23.42 -22.23 -12.96
C THR A 407 22.00 -21.77 -12.58
N PRO A 408 21.14 -21.43 -13.55
CA PRO A 408 19.70 -21.24 -13.31
C PRO A 408 19.04 -22.41 -12.58
N GLY A 409 19.38 -23.66 -12.91
CA GLY A 409 18.88 -24.84 -12.21
C GLY A 409 19.28 -24.90 -10.73
N GLU A 410 20.50 -24.45 -10.39
CA GLU A 410 20.95 -24.31 -9.00
C GLU A 410 20.21 -23.19 -8.27
N LEU A 411 19.99 -22.04 -8.90
CA LEU A 411 19.21 -20.95 -8.32
C LEU A 411 17.76 -21.39 -8.03
N LEU A 412 17.09 -22.03 -8.99
CA LEU A 412 15.72 -22.51 -8.86
C LEU A 412 15.55 -23.53 -7.72
N ALA A 413 16.59 -24.30 -7.42
CA ALA A 413 16.60 -25.23 -6.28
C ALA A 413 16.67 -24.53 -4.90
N ARG A 414 16.98 -23.23 -4.85
CA ARG A 414 17.09 -22.42 -3.62
C ARG A 414 15.84 -21.58 -3.37
N HIS A 415 14.68 -22.14 -3.71
CA HIS A 415 13.35 -21.55 -3.53
C HIS A 415 12.94 -21.50 -2.05
N ARG A 416 11.71 -21.03 -1.79
CA ARG A 416 11.19 -20.81 -0.43
C ARG A 416 11.29 -21.99 0.55
N GLY A 417 11.17 -23.22 0.07
CA GLY A 417 11.22 -24.43 0.90
C GLY A 417 12.62 -24.96 1.18
N ALA A 418 13.66 -24.37 0.59
CA ALA A 418 15.03 -24.83 0.72
C ALA A 418 15.71 -24.34 2.00
N ASP A 419 16.68 -25.10 2.51
CA ASP A 419 17.51 -24.73 3.68
C ASP A 419 18.29 -23.43 3.46
N ARG A 420 18.68 -23.20 2.21
CA ARG A 420 19.41 -22.01 1.75
C ARG A 420 18.55 -21.35 0.69
N GLN A 421 18.10 -20.12 0.96
CA GLN A 421 17.15 -19.38 0.15
C GLN A 421 17.89 -18.26 -0.58
N TRP A 422 17.93 -18.35 -1.91
CA TRP A 422 18.72 -17.44 -2.75
C TRP A 422 17.83 -16.56 -3.63
N ILE A 423 18.36 -15.42 -4.02
CA ILE A 423 17.84 -14.60 -5.12
C ILE A 423 18.98 -14.24 -6.06
N ALA A 424 18.66 -14.00 -7.33
CA ALA A 424 19.56 -13.30 -8.23
C ALA A 424 19.24 -11.80 -8.26
N LEU A 425 20.25 -10.99 -8.53
CA LEU A 425 20.18 -9.57 -8.85
C LEU A 425 20.97 -9.36 -10.15
N GLY A 426 20.39 -9.83 -11.25
CA GLY A 426 21.04 -9.89 -12.55
C GLY A 426 22.06 -11.03 -12.52
N VAL A 427 23.35 -10.68 -12.59
CA VAL A 427 24.44 -11.67 -12.55
C VAL A 427 24.89 -12.02 -11.13
N GLU A 428 24.48 -11.29 -10.10
CA GLU A 428 24.90 -11.56 -8.72
C GLU A 428 23.90 -12.47 -8.01
N ILE A 429 24.38 -13.45 -7.24
CA ILE A 429 23.51 -14.29 -6.39
C ILE A 429 23.75 -13.95 -4.93
N ALA A 430 22.65 -13.71 -4.20
CA ALA A 430 22.66 -13.41 -2.79
C ALA A 430 21.90 -14.47 -1.99
N ASP A 431 22.51 -14.93 -0.89
CA ASP A 431 21.85 -15.76 0.12
C ASP A 431 21.12 -14.87 1.12
N VAL A 432 19.79 -14.93 1.05
CA VAL A 432 18.91 -14.08 1.87
C VAL A 432 18.31 -14.81 3.06
N THR A 433 18.66 -16.09 3.29
CA THR A 433 18.05 -16.96 4.32
C THR A 433 17.94 -16.28 5.69
N GLY A 434 19.07 -15.81 6.22
CA GLY A 434 19.09 -15.09 7.51
C GLY A 434 18.57 -13.66 7.41
N PHE A 435 18.55 -13.08 6.20
CA PHE A 435 18.19 -11.69 5.97
C PHE A 435 16.68 -11.48 5.80
N LEU A 436 15.92 -12.47 5.33
CA LEU A 436 14.47 -12.36 5.11
C LEU A 436 13.72 -11.71 6.28
N ARG A 437 13.93 -12.23 7.50
CA ARG A 437 13.27 -11.72 8.71
C ARG A 437 13.78 -10.33 9.16
N ARG A 438 14.97 -9.93 8.70
CA ARG A 438 15.59 -8.63 9.02
C ARG A 438 15.36 -7.58 7.93
N HIS A 439 14.81 -7.97 6.78
CA HIS A 439 14.58 -7.07 5.66
C HIS A 439 13.68 -5.89 6.11
N PRO A 440 14.08 -4.62 5.88
CA PRO A 440 13.30 -3.45 6.32
C PRO A 440 11.88 -3.39 5.74
N GLY A 441 11.69 -3.94 4.53
CA GLY A 441 10.39 -4.09 3.87
C GLY A 441 9.58 -5.31 4.32
N GLY A 442 10.04 -6.04 5.34
CA GLY A 442 9.41 -7.27 5.82
C GLY A 442 9.80 -8.50 4.99
N PRO A 443 9.48 -9.71 5.47
CA PRO A 443 9.84 -10.95 4.80
C PRO A 443 9.03 -11.19 3.51
N THR A 444 7.75 -10.80 3.48
CA THR A 444 6.82 -11.10 2.38
C THR A 444 7.28 -10.54 1.04
N SER A 445 7.82 -9.32 1.02
CA SER A 445 8.27 -8.67 -0.22
C SER A 445 9.45 -9.40 -0.87
N LEU A 446 10.36 -9.94 -0.05
CA LEU A 446 11.56 -10.62 -0.55
C LEU A 446 11.29 -12.11 -0.80
N ALA A 447 10.42 -12.73 -0.01
CA ALA A 447 10.00 -14.12 -0.14
C ALA A 447 9.39 -14.44 -1.52
N ALA A 448 8.79 -13.43 -2.17
CA ALA A 448 8.19 -13.56 -3.49
C ALA A 448 9.20 -13.89 -4.62
N TYR A 449 10.49 -13.69 -4.38
CA TYR A 449 11.56 -13.85 -5.39
C TYR A 449 12.51 -15.02 -5.09
N LEU A 450 12.27 -15.79 -4.02
CA LEU A 450 13.16 -16.89 -3.63
C LEU A 450 13.26 -17.93 -4.76
N GLY A 451 14.50 -18.26 -5.12
CA GLY A 451 14.84 -19.14 -6.24
C GLY A 451 14.75 -18.48 -7.63
N THR A 452 14.65 -17.15 -7.71
CA THR A 452 14.48 -16.42 -8.99
C THR A 452 15.25 -15.10 -9.02
N ASP A 453 15.21 -14.40 -10.15
CA ASP A 453 15.82 -13.08 -10.32
C ASP A 453 14.90 -11.95 -9.80
N ALA A 454 15.45 -11.13 -8.92
CA ALA A 454 14.82 -9.96 -8.34
C ALA A 454 15.39 -8.63 -8.89
N ALA A 455 16.26 -8.65 -9.91
CA ALA A 455 16.92 -7.46 -10.48
C ALA A 455 15.93 -6.35 -10.80
N THR A 456 14.89 -6.67 -11.56
CA THR A 456 13.88 -5.67 -11.97
C THR A 456 13.18 -5.07 -10.75
N ALA A 457 12.93 -5.85 -9.69
CA ALA A 457 12.32 -5.36 -8.47
C ALA A 457 13.29 -4.49 -7.66
N TYR A 458 14.56 -4.89 -7.58
CA TYR A 458 15.65 -4.18 -6.94
C TYR A 458 15.91 -2.82 -7.60
N GLU A 459 15.94 -2.80 -8.93
CA GLU A 459 16.08 -1.59 -9.73
C GLU A 459 14.86 -0.68 -9.58
N ARG A 460 13.66 -1.23 -9.77
CA ARG A 460 12.41 -0.47 -9.66
C ARG A 460 12.22 0.11 -8.27
N THR A 461 12.72 -0.50 -7.21
CA THR A 461 12.62 0.06 -5.85
C THR A 461 13.66 1.15 -5.59
N GLY A 462 14.60 1.36 -6.53
CA GLY A 462 15.70 2.32 -6.36
C GLY A 462 16.77 1.82 -5.39
N HIS A 463 16.79 0.53 -5.04
CA HIS A 463 17.80 -0.03 -4.14
C HIS A 463 19.21 0.08 -4.71
N HIS A 464 19.36 -0.10 -6.03
CA HIS A 464 20.61 0.09 -6.74
C HIS A 464 21.22 1.50 -6.57
N LEU A 465 20.38 2.52 -6.32
CA LEU A 465 20.82 3.91 -6.12
C LEU A 465 21.30 4.19 -4.69
N ASN A 466 21.14 3.25 -3.75
CA ASN A 466 21.49 3.45 -2.34
C ASN A 466 22.75 2.66 -1.94
N ASP A 467 23.80 3.39 -1.58
CA ASP A 467 25.13 2.83 -1.25
C ASP A 467 25.09 1.86 -0.06
N GLY A 468 24.28 2.16 0.96
CA GLY A 468 24.10 1.30 2.13
C GLY A 468 23.41 -0.01 1.77
N VAL A 469 22.40 0.04 0.90
CA VAL A 469 21.73 -1.16 0.38
C VAL A 469 22.69 -1.97 -0.48
N ARG A 470 23.47 -1.35 -1.37
CA ARG A 470 24.49 -2.05 -2.17
C ARG A 470 25.54 -2.73 -1.30
N ALA A 471 26.03 -2.05 -0.25
CA ALA A 471 26.97 -2.63 0.70
C ALA A 471 26.37 -3.83 1.44
N GLN A 472 25.07 -3.78 1.77
CA GLN A 472 24.36 -4.90 2.37
C GLN A 472 24.21 -6.08 1.39
N VAL A 473 23.85 -5.84 0.13
CA VAL A 473 23.78 -6.87 -0.91
C VAL A 473 25.13 -7.56 -1.09
N ARG A 474 26.23 -6.80 -1.15
CA ARG A 474 27.59 -7.36 -1.25
C ARG A 474 27.93 -8.33 -0.11
N ARG A 475 27.45 -8.07 1.11
CA ARG A 475 27.65 -8.97 2.27
C ARG A 475 26.83 -10.26 2.18
N LEU A 476 25.77 -10.28 1.38
CA LEU A 476 24.91 -11.44 1.18
C LEU A 476 25.33 -12.27 -0.05
N ARG A 477 26.26 -11.76 -0.86
CA ARG A 477 26.67 -12.39 -2.12
C ARG A 477 27.34 -13.74 -1.86
N VAL A 478 26.96 -14.74 -2.66
CA VAL A 478 27.50 -16.11 -2.60
C VAL A 478 28.06 -16.60 -3.93
N GLY A 479 27.79 -15.91 -5.03
CA GLY A 479 28.29 -16.29 -6.35
C GLY A 479 27.80 -15.39 -7.48
N THR A 480 27.98 -15.85 -8.71
CA THR A 480 27.41 -15.26 -9.92
C THR A 480 26.49 -16.23 -10.64
N LEU A 481 25.52 -15.72 -11.38
CA LEU A 481 24.59 -16.50 -12.20
C LEU A 481 25.09 -16.53 -13.65
N ALA A 482 25.30 -17.73 -14.19
CA ALA A 482 25.52 -17.91 -15.63
C ALA A 482 24.94 -19.25 -16.10
N ALA A 483 24.34 -19.24 -17.29
CA ALA A 483 23.99 -20.49 -17.96
C ALA A 483 25.27 -21.24 -18.35
N PRO A 484 25.30 -22.58 -18.27
CA PRO A 484 26.43 -23.34 -18.73
C PRO A 484 26.60 -23.20 -20.27
N PRO A 485 27.78 -23.53 -20.83
CA PRO A 485 27.94 -23.57 -22.28
C PRO A 485 27.05 -24.66 -22.88
N LEU A 486 26.05 -24.26 -23.67
CA LEU A 486 25.08 -25.14 -24.31
C LEU A 486 25.28 -25.16 -25.84
N PRO A 487 25.00 -26.29 -26.50
CA PRO A 487 24.87 -26.32 -27.96
C PRO A 487 23.78 -25.35 -28.43
N GLY A 488 24.03 -24.68 -29.56
CA GLY A 488 23.01 -23.84 -30.21
C GLY A 488 21.84 -24.65 -30.78
N GLY A 489 20.86 -23.96 -31.37
CA GLY A 489 19.73 -24.60 -32.03
C GLY A 489 18.73 -25.22 -31.04
N PRO A 490 18.22 -26.45 -31.28
CA PRO A 490 17.11 -27.03 -30.51
C PRO A 490 17.37 -27.15 -29.00
N VAL A 491 18.62 -27.42 -28.58
CA VAL A 491 18.97 -27.54 -27.16
C VAL A 491 18.84 -26.20 -26.45
N ARG A 492 19.30 -25.10 -27.07
CA ARG A 492 19.18 -23.76 -26.52
C ARG A 492 17.73 -23.29 -26.43
N VAL A 493 16.94 -23.54 -27.48
CA VAL A 493 15.51 -23.19 -27.50
C VAL A 493 14.76 -23.93 -26.38
N ALA A 494 15.00 -25.23 -26.22
CA ALA A 494 14.40 -26.00 -25.13
C ALA A 494 14.85 -25.47 -23.76
N TYR A 495 16.14 -25.18 -23.58
CA TYR A 495 16.64 -24.63 -22.33
C TYR A 495 15.98 -23.31 -21.95
N ASP A 496 15.89 -22.36 -22.88
CA ASP A 496 15.30 -21.04 -22.62
C ASP A 496 13.80 -21.17 -22.25
N ALA A 497 13.05 -22.05 -22.91
CA ALA A 497 11.65 -22.33 -22.58
C ALA A 497 11.50 -22.96 -21.19
N TRP A 498 12.29 -23.99 -20.87
CA TRP A 498 12.24 -24.68 -19.57
C TRP A 498 12.64 -23.77 -18.41
N VAL A 499 13.69 -22.95 -18.57
CA VAL A 499 14.11 -21.97 -17.55
C VAL A 499 13.03 -20.91 -17.34
N THR A 500 12.42 -20.42 -18.43
CA THR A 500 11.34 -19.42 -18.36
C THR A 500 10.17 -19.94 -17.55
N TRP A 501 9.68 -21.14 -17.87
CA TRP A 501 8.57 -21.76 -17.14
C TRP A 501 8.93 -22.14 -15.71
N ALA A 502 10.11 -22.72 -15.47
CA ALA A 502 10.55 -23.03 -14.11
C ALA A 502 10.60 -21.77 -13.23
N THR A 503 11.09 -20.66 -13.77
CA THR A 503 11.10 -19.36 -13.10
C THR A 503 9.69 -18.85 -12.82
N GLN A 504 8.82 -18.86 -13.83
CA GLN A 504 7.46 -18.35 -13.70
C GLN A 504 6.61 -19.15 -12.70
N VAL A 505 6.70 -20.49 -12.73
CA VAL A 505 6.02 -21.38 -11.78
C VAL A 505 6.59 -21.21 -10.37
N THR A 506 7.90 -20.98 -10.22
CA THR A 506 8.50 -20.66 -8.91
C THR A 506 7.95 -19.35 -8.33
N ILE A 507 7.79 -18.31 -9.16
CA ILE A 507 7.16 -17.04 -8.75
C ILE A 507 5.71 -17.27 -8.32
N TRP A 508 4.94 -18.06 -9.08
CA TRP A 508 3.56 -18.38 -8.74
C TRP A 508 3.43 -19.17 -7.45
N ALA A 509 4.27 -20.19 -7.23
CA ALA A 509 4.31 -20.95 -5.98
C ALA A 509 4.63 -20.06 -4.78
N ASN A 510 5.60 -19.15 -4.92
CA ASN A 510 5.95 -18.20 -3.86
C ASN A 510 4.77 -17.24 -3.55
N ALA A 511 4.06 -16.78 -4.57
CA ALA A 511 2.91 -15.88 -4.44
C ALA A 511 1.69 -16.57 -3.79
N LEU A 512 1.39 -17.81 -4.20
CA LEU A 512 0.26 -18.60 -3.66
C LEU A 512 0.32 -18.65 -2.13
N HIS A 513 1.48 -19.00 -1.56
CA HIS A 513 1.62 -19.09 -0.12
C HIS A 513 1.31 -17.76 0.60
N GLY A 514 1.77 -16.62 0.04
CA GLY A 514 1.46 -15.31 0.63
C GLY A 514 0.00 -14.92 0.51
N ASP A 515 -0.66 -15.33 -0.58
CA ASP A 515 -2.06 -15.02 -0.85
C ASP A 515 -3.02 -15.81 0.04
N VAL A 516 -2.79 -17.12 0.18
CA VAL A 516 -3.64 -17.99 1.02
C VAL A 516 -3.49 -17.65 2.50
N ALA A 517 -2.35 -17.10 2.93
CA ALA A 517 -2.06 -16.75 4.33
C ALA A 517 -3.14 -15.87 4.99
N ILE A 518 -3.92 -15.13 4.21
CA ILE A 518 -5.08 -14.35 4.69
C ILE A 518 -6.07 -15.19 5.48
N ARG A 519 -6.22 -16.49 5.18
CA ARG A 519 -7.12 -17.41 5.89
C ARG A 519 -6.78 -17.56 7.38
N TRP A 520 -5.52 -17.38 7.75
CA TRP A 520 -5.05 -17.47 9.13
C TRP A 520 -4.90 -16.10 9.79
N ALA A 521 -5.15 -15.03 9.04
CA ALA A 521 -5.08 -13.69 9.56
C ALA A 521 -6.37 -13.29 10.27
N ARG A 522 -6.23 -12.38 11.24
CA ARG A 522 -7.36 -11.66 11.79
C ARG A 522 -7.76 -10.56 10.81
N THR A 523 -8.91 -10.70 10.16
CA THR A 523 -9.41 -9.73 9.16
C THR A 523 -10.45 -8.76 9.73
N SER A 524 -10.98 -9.06 10.92
CA SER A 524 -11.86 -8.18 11.69
C SER A 524 -11.66 -8.37 13.19
N ALA A 525 -11.81 -7.31 13.96
CA ALA A 525 -11.90 -7.33 15.41
C ALA A 525 -13.29 -7.66 15.95
N GLY A 526 -14.30 -7.73 15.07
CA GLY A 526 -15.66 -8.17 15.40
C GLY A 526 -15.77 -9.66 15.74
N ALA A 527 -14.69 -10.42 15.57
CA ALA A 527 -14.56 -11.80 16.01
C ALA A 527 -13.34 -11.97 16.96
N PRO A 528 -13.40 -12.96 17.88
CA PRO A 528 -12.25 -13.44 18.64
C PRO A 528 -11.01 -13.68 17.76
N ALA A 529 -9.82 -13.46 18.33
CA ALA A 529 -8.58 -13.72 17.62
C ALA A 529 -8.45 -15.22 17.29
N GLY A 530 -8.19 -15.55 16.02
CA GLY A 530 -8.09 -16.92 15.53
C GLY A 530 -9.42 -17.50 15.04
N GLU A 531 -10.55 -16.86 15.30
CA GLU A 531 -11.84 -17.27 14.74
C GLU A 531 -11.92 -16.95 13.25
N LEU A 532 -12.38 -17.94 12.47
CA LEU A 532 -12.57 -17.80 11.04
C LEU A 532 -13.94 -17.18 10.76
N THR A 533 -13.95 -16.12 9.97
CA THR A 533 -15.17 -15.36 9.66
C THR A 533 -15.56 -15.51 8.20
N PRO A 534 -16.84 -15.35 7.83
CA PRO A 534 -17.27 -15.21 6.43
C PRO A 534 -16.46 -14.16 5.65
N TYR A 535 -16.12 -13.04 6.29
CA TYR A 535 -15.28 -11.99 5.71
C TYR A 535 -13.84 -12.43 5.43
N THR A 536 -13.27 -13.30 6.26
CA THR A 536 -11.98 -13.95 5.95
C THR A 536 -12.15 -14.93 4.78
N MET A 537 -13.22 -15.72 4.79
CA MET A 537 -13.45 -16.76 3.80
C MET A 537 -13.64 -16.23 2.39
N GLN A 538 -14.28 -15.08 2.19
CA GLN A 538 -14.36 -14.50 0.84
C GLN A 538 -12.97 -14.28 0.21
N PHE A 539 -11.99 -13.79 0.99
CA PHE A 539 -10.64 -13.54 0.51
C PHE A 539 -9.83 -14.83 0.33
N ALA A 540 -10.05 -15.82 1.19
CA ALA A 540 -9.47 -17.14 1.04
C ALA A 540 -9.93 -17.79 -0.27
N ILE A 541 -11.24 -17.77 -0.54
CA ILE A 541 -11.83 -18.29 -1.78
C ILE A 541 -11.31 -17.52 -3.01
N GLU A 542 -11.18 -16.19 -2.93
CA GLU A 542 -10.56 -15.40 -3.99
C GLU A 542 -9.11 -15.80 -4.30
N ALA A 543 -8.33 -16.23 -3.30
CA ALA A 543 -6.96 -16.71 -3.52
C ALA A 543 -6.94 -17.99 -4.35
N HIS A 544 -7.80 -18.97 -4.02
CA HIS A 544 -7.96 -20.21 -4.79
C HIS A 544 -8.43 -19.94 -6.22
N GLU A 545 -9.51 -19.17 -6.40
CA GLU A 545 -9.98 -18.86 -7.76
C GLU A 545 -8.95 -18.10 -8.60
N ARG A 546 -8.16 -17.22 -7.97
CA ARG A 546 -7.06 -16.52 -8.64
C ARG A 546 -5.96 -17.51 -9.04
N PHE A 547 -5.66 -18.52 -8.22
CA PHE A 547 -4.73 -19.58 -8.58
C PHE A 547 -5.20 -20.33 -9.84
N LEU A 548 -6.47 -20.74 -9.89
CA LEU A 548 -7.03 -21.43 -11.06
C LEU A 548 -6.83 -20.61 -12.35
N ARG A 549 -7.21 -19.33 -12.30
CA ARG A 549 -7.17 -18.44 -13.48
C ARG A 549 -5.76 -18.00 -13.86
N ARG A 550 -4.90 -17.68 -12.88
CA ARG A 550 -3.59 -17.04 -13.12
C ARG A 550 -2.41 -18.01 -13.07
N VAL A 551 -2.62 -19.26 -12.64
CA VAL A 551 -1.56 -20.27 -12.48
C VAL A 551 -1.94 -21.57 -13.17
N ALA A 552 -3.03 -22.21 -12.74
CA ALA A 552 -3.35 -23.56 -13.22
C ALA A 552 -3.73 -23.57 -14.71
N GLN A 553 -4.56 -22.64 -15.15
CA GLN A 553 -4.96 -22.53 -16.55
C GLN A 553 -3.77 -22.22 -17.49
N PRO A 554 -2.88 -21.23 -17.22
CA PRO A 554 -1.67 -21.02 -18.04
C PRO A 554 -0.72 -22.22 -18.10
N ILE A 555 -0.55 -22.95 -16.98
CA ILE A 555 0.25 -24.19 -16.93
C ILE A 555 -0.35 -25.24 -17.87
N ALA A 556 -1.66 -25.43 -17.80
CA ALA A 556 -2.33 -26.47 -18.57
C ALA A 556 -2.54 -26.14 -20.04
N THR A 557 -2.42 -24.87 -20.41
CA THR A 557 -2.60 -24.38 -21.79
C THR A 557 -1.26 -24.01 -22.39
N THR A 558 -0.83 -22.76 -22.23
CA THR A 558 0.34 -22.17 -22.88
C THR A 558 1.62 -22.95 -22.60
N MET A 559 1.85 -23.35 -21.34
CA MET A 559 3.07 -24.10 -21.00
C MET A 559 3.08 -25.51 -21.61
N VAL A 560 1.96 -26.24 -21.54
CA VAL A 560 1.86 -27.58 -22.14
C VAL A 560 2.10 -27.52 -23.65
N GLU A 561 1.53 -26.53 -24.33
CA GLU A 561 1.73 -26.33 -25.78
C GLU A 561 3.18 -26.02 -26.11
N GLU A 562 3.82 -25.10 -25.38
CA GLU A 562 5.22 -24.73 -25.60
C GLU A 562 6.20 -25.85 -25.28
N LEU A 563 5.97 -26.64 -24.22
CA LEU A 563 6.87 -27.72 -23.83
C LEU A 563 6.71 -28.99 -24.67
N THR A 564 5.52 -29.25 -25.21
CA THR A 564 5.22 -30.50 -25.93
C THR A 564 5.07 -30.34 -27.44
N GLY A 565 4.79 -29.12 -27.92
CA GLY A 565 4.43 -28.86 -29.32
C GLY A 565 3.08 -29.46 -29.74
N ARG A 566 2.25 -29.90 -28.78
CA ARG A 566 0.93 -30.50 -29.01
C ARG A 566 -0.16 -29.58 -28.45
N PRO A 567 -1.40 -29.61 -28.98
CA PRO A 567 -2.51 -28.86 -28.42
C PRO A 567 -2.72 -29.16 -26.93
N ALA A 568 -3.06 -28.12 -26.16
CA ALA A 568 -3.43 -28.29 -24.76
C ALA A 568 -4.65 -29.23 -24.59
N PRO A 569 -4.71 -30.01 -23.50
CA PRO A 569 -5.93 -30.77 -23.18
C PRO A 569 -7.10 -29.83 -22.89
N GLU A 570 -8.29 -30.15 -23.40
CA GLU A 570 -9.52 -29.47 -23.00
C GLU A 570 -9.84 -29.77 -21.53
N ILE A 571 -9.80 -28.74 -20.69
CA ILE A 571 -10.02 -28.84 -19.25
C ILE A 571 -11.00 -27.75 -18.81
N SER A 572 -12.01 -28.14 -18.03
CA SER A 572 -12.91 -27.23 -17.34
C SER A 572 -12.25 -26.71 -16.06
N TRP A 573 -12.12 -25.39 -15.94
CA TRP A 573 -11.52 -24.70 -14.79
C TRP A 573 -12.59 -24.05 -13.93
N THR A 574 -13.63 -24.80 -13.60
CA THR A 574 -14.72 -24.29 -12.77
C THR A 574 -14.31 -24.44 -11.31
N GLY A 575 -13.55 -23.47 -10.79
CA GLY A 575 -13.46 -23.24 -9.33
C GLY A 575 -14.77 -22.75 -8.72
N GLU A 576 -15.87 -23.08 -9.38
CA GLU A 576 -17.22 -22.64 -9.08
C GLU A 576 -17.75 -23.52 -7.97
N GLY A 577 -18.42 -22.90 -7.01
CA GLY A 577 -19.07 -23.61 -5.91
C GLY A 577 -18.57 -23.23 -4.53
N LEU A 578 -17.29 -22.89 -4.32
CA LEU A 578 -16.81 -22.49 -2.98
C LEU A 578 -17.47 -21.20 -2.49
N TYR A 579 -17.66 -20.21 -3.37
CA TYR A 579 -18.40 -19.00 -3.01
C TYR A 579 -19.90 -19.27 -2.86
N GLY A 580 -20.46 -20.15 -3.71
CA GLY A 580 -21.83 -20.61 -3.57
C GLY A 580 -22.08 -21.32 -2.22
N LEU A 581 -21.13 -22.13 -1.75
CA LEU A 581 -21.14 -22.75 -0.43
C LEU A 581 -21.07 -21.73 0.71
N LEU A 582 -20.32 -20.63 0.52
CA LEU A 582 -20.28 -19.53 1.48
C LEU A 582 -21.64 -18.81 1.53
N ASP A 583 -22.22 -18.50 0.38
CA ASP A 583 -23.55 -17.88 0.28
C ASP A 583 -24.61 -18.77 0.94
N ASP A 584 -24.62 -20.06 0.61
CA ASP A 584 -25.47 -21.09 1.19
C ASP A 584 -25.34 -21.21 2.72
N ALA A 585 -24.12 -21.04 3.25
CA ALA A 585 -23.86 -21.07 4.69
C ALA A 585 -24.42 -19.80 5.35
N LEU A 586 -24.23 -18.64 4.73
CA LEU A 586 -24.76 -17.36 5.21
C LEU A 586 -26.30 -17.37 5.24
N ASP A 587 -26.94 -17.81 4.16
CA ASP A 587 -28.40 -17.86 4.02
C ASP A 587 -29.06 -18.80 5.05
N ARG A 588 -28.37 -19.89 5.42
CA ARG A 588 -28.84 -20.84 6.45
C ARG A 588 -28.43 -20.46 7.88
N GLY A 589 -27.67 -19.39 8.08
CA GLY A 589 -27.09 -19.03 9.38
C GLY A 589 -26.13 -20.10 9.92
N ALA A 590 -25.51 -20.87 9.04
CA ALA A 590 -24.54 -21.91 9.39
C ALA A 590 -23.13 -21.30 9.56
N GLY A 591 -22.28 -22.01 10.30
CA GLY A 591 -20.85 -21.67 10.40
C GLY A 591 -20.10 -21.94 9.09
N VAL A 592 -18.87 -21.42 8.99
CA VAL A 592 -18.03 -21.55 7.78
C VAL A 592 -17.16 -22.82 7.76
N ASP A 593 -17.33 -23.74 8.70
CA ASP A 593 -16.46 -24.93 8.85
C ASP A 593 -16.44 -25.83 7.63
N LEU A 594 -17.60 -26.04 6.98
CA LEU A 594 -17.66 -26.83 5.74
C LEU A 594 -16.91 -26.11 4.62
N VAL A 595 -17.13 -24.80 4.48
CA VAL A 595 -16.47 -23.97 3.47
C VAL A 595 -14.95 -24.00 3.66
N ASP A 596 -14.48 -23.87 4.90
CA ASP A 596 -13.05 -23.95 5.25
C ASP A 596 -12.46 -25.33 4.95
N ARG A 597 -13.14 -26.43 5.30
CA ARG A 597 -12.64 -27.78 4.98
C ARG A 597 -12.49 -27.99 3.48
N VAL A 598 -13.52 -27.64 2.69
CA VAL A 598 -13.47 -27.77 1.23
C VAL A 598 -12.38 -26.87 0.65
N TRP A 599 -12.27 -25.64 1.14
CA TRP A 599 -11.21 -24.72 0.72
C TRP A 599 -9.80 -25.23 1.05
N GLN A 600 -9.59 -25.82 2.24
CA GLN A 600 -8.30 -26.40 2.62
C GLN A 600 -7.92 -27.57 1.71
N SER A 601 -8.87 -28.43 1.36
CA SER A 601 -8.64 -29.50 0.38
C SER A 601 -8.26 -28.94 -0.99
N ALA A 602 -8.96 -27.89 -1.46
CA ALA A 602 -8.66 -27.23 -2.72
C ALA A 602 -7.25 -26.60 -2.72
N VAL A 603 -6.87 -25.87 -1.67
CA VAL A 603 -5.55 -25.23 -1.57
C VAL A 603 -4.42 -26.25 -1.35
N ALA A 604 -4.68 -27.37 -0.68
CA ALA A 604 -3.73 -28.47 -0.60
C ALA A 604 -3.44 -29.06 -1.99
N LEU A 605 -4.48 -29.23 -2.80
CA LEU A 605 -4.36 -29.64 -4.20
C LEU A 605 -3.61 -28.60 -5.04
N ASP A 606 -3.96 -27.31 -4.94
CA ASP A 606 -3.28 -26.19 -5.61
C ASP A 606 -1.77 -26.20 -5.31
N THR A 607 -1.44 -26.32 -4.03
CA THR A 607 -0.05 -26.30 -3.53
C THR A 607 0.72 -27.51 -4.06
N SER A 608 0.16 -28.71 -3.93
CA SER A 608 0.78 -29.94 -4.43
C SER A 608 1.02 -29.88 -5.93
N PHE A 609 0.07 -29.36 -6.70
CA PHE A 609 0.17 -29.25 -8.15
C PHE A 609 1.27 -28.30 -8.58
N VAL A 610 1.28 -27.07 -8.06
CA VAL A 610 2.29 -26.08 -8.45
C VAL A 610 3.70 -26.48 -8.01
N ASP A 611 3.84 -27.12 -6.85
CA ASP A 611 5.13 -27.61 -6.37
C ASP A 611 5.65 -28.79 -7.20
N SER A 612 4.78 -29.74 -7.57
CA SER A 612 5.14 -30.88 -8.44
C SER A 612 5.58 -30.42 -9.84
N VAL A 613 4.83 -29.51 -10.44
CA VAL A 613 5.18 -28.91 -11.74
C VAL A 613 6.51 -28.18 -11.64
N ARG A 614 6.73 -27.37 -10.58
CA ARG A 614 8.01 -26.68 -10.35
C ARG A 614 9.18 -27.67 -10.26
N GLU A 615 9.01 -28.77 -9.53
CA GLU A 615 10.06 -29.80 -9.37
C GLU A 615 10.39 -30.48 -10.69
N THR A 616 9.37 -30.84 -11.48
CA THR A 616 9.54 -31.44 -12.81
C THR A 616 10.28 -30.47 -13.74
N LEU A 617 9.91 -29.20 -13.77
CA LEU A 617 10.58 -28.16 -14.56
C LEU A 617 12.04 -27.96 -14.13
N GLY A 618 12.29 -27.84 -12.82
CA GLY A 618 13.65 -27.72 -12.29
C GLY A 618 14.52 -28.94 -12.61
N THR A 619 13.94 -30.13 -12.64
CA THR A 619 14.63 -31.36 -13.07
C THR A 619 15.00 -31.31 -14.53
N GLY A 620 14.10 -30.86 -15.41
CA GLY A 620 14.40 -30.71 -16.84
C GLY A 620 15.48 -29.65 -17.11
N VAL A 621 15.45 -28.51 -16.41
CA VAL A 621 16.52 -27.51 -16.49
C VAL A 621 17.87 -28.14 -16.13
N ARG A 622 17.98 -28.81 -14.98
CA ARG A 622 19.23 -29.48 -14.56
C ARG A 622 19.66 -30.59 -15.51
N LEU A 623 18.71 -31.30 -16.13
CA LEU A 623 19.00 -32.34 -17.11
C LEU A 623 19.71 -31.76 -18.34
N ILE A 624 19.23 -30.63 -18.87
CA ILE A 624 19.87 -29.93 -19.98
C ILE A 624 21.23 -29.37 -19.54
N GLU A 625 21.29 -28.80 -18.34
CA GLU A 625 22.52 -28.26 -17.73
C GLU A 625 23.58 -29.32 -17.40
N THR A 626 23.26 -30.60 -17.43
CA THR A 626 24.22 -31.69 -17.19
C THR A 626 24.54 -32.44 -18.47
N ARG A 627 23.51 -32.80 -19.25
CA ARG A 627 23.67 -33.66 -20.44
C ARG A 627 23.92 -32.91 -21.73
N ARG A 628 23.69 -31.58 -21.77
CA ARG A 628 23.81 -30.75 -22.98
C ARG A 628 22.93 -31.25 -24.15
N SER A 629 21.81 -31.89 -23.83
CA SER A 629 20.89 -32.48 -24.81
C SER A 629 19.43 -32.36 -24.36
N THR A 630 18.50 -32.63 -25.28
CA THR A 630 17.06 -32.65 -25.01
C THR A 630 16.53 -34.04 -24.63
N ALA A 631 17.41 -35.04 -24.52
CA ALA A 631 17.03 -36.42 -24.22
C ALA A 631 16.39 -36.52 -22.82
N GLY A 632 15.17 -37.05 -22.76
CA GLY A 632 14.37 -37.18 -21.53
C GLY A 632 13.43 -36.00 -21.24
N LEU A 633 13.51 -34.89 -21.98
CA LEU A 633 12.58 -33.76 -21.79
C LEU A 633 11.14 -34.11 -22.19
N GLY A 634 10.96 -34.97 -23.21
CA GLY A 634 9.65 -35.44 -23.64
C GLY A 634 8.91 -36.19 -22.52
N GLU A 635 9.61 -37.08 -21.81
CA GLU A 635 9.05 -37.83 -20.67
C GLU A 635 8.65 -36.89 -19.52
N LEU A 636 9.48 -35.88 -19.22
CA LEU A 636 9.15 -34.88 -18.21
C LEU A 636 7.98 -34.00 -18.64
N ALA A 637 7.87 -33.64 -19.92
CA ALA A 637 6.74 -32.88 -20.44
C ALA A 637 5.44 -33.70 -20.41
N ASP A 638 5.49 -35.00 -20.75
CA ASP A 638 4.37 -35.92 -20.61
C ASP A 638 3.94 -36.09 -19.15
N ARG A 639 4.88 -36.09 -18.20
CA ARG A 639 4.59 -36.07 -16.77
C ARG A 639 3.81 -34.81 -16.36
N VAL A 640 4.21 -33.62 -16.83
CA VAL A 640 3.44 -32.39 -16.59
C VAL A 640 2.02 -32.51 -17.12
N VAL A 641 1.83 -33.06 -18.33
CA VAL A 641 0.48 -33.28 -18.90
C VAL A 641 -0.35 -34.23 -18.03
N ALA A 642 0.25 -35.29 -17.50
CA ALA A 642 -0.41 -36.20 -16.58
C ALA A 642 -0.82 -35.51 -15.27
N GLU A 643 0.07 -34.68 -14.69
CA GLU A 643 -0.20 -33.89 -13.49
C GLU A 643 -1.34 -32.89 -13.73
N VAL A 644 -1.36 -32.21 -14.87
CA VAL A 644 -2.44 -31.30 -15.29
C VAL A 644 -3.78 -32.03 -15.37
N ARG A 645 -3.82 -33.22 -15.98
CA ARG A 645 -5.07 -34.02 -16.07
C ARG A 645 -5.54 -34.51 -14.70
N ALA A 646 -4.61 -34.96 -13.86
CA ALA A 646 -4.92 -35.40 -12.50
C ALA A 646 -5.48 -34.25 -11.66
N TYR A 647 -4.82 -33.09 -11.70
CA TYR A 647 -5.28 -31.87 -11.03
C TYR A 647 -6.67 -31.45 -11.50
N ALA A 648 -6.87 -31.38 -12.81
CA ALA A 648 -8.15 -31.00 -13.41
C ALA A 648 -9.31 -31.92 -12.99
N SER A 649 -9.06 -33.24 -12.98
CA SER A 649 -10.04 -34.25 -12.58
C SER A 649 -10.46 -34.08 -11.11
N GLU A 650 -9.50 -33.81 -10.23
CA GLU A 650 -9.76 -33.60 -8.81
C GLU A 650 -10.44 -32.24 -8.55
N ALA A 651 -9.97 -31.18 -9.20
CA ALA A 651 -10.51 -29.82 -9.06
C ALA A 651 -11.95 -29.69 -9.60
N ALA A 652 -12.34 -30.52 -10.57
CA ALA A 652 -13.70 -30.56 -11.12
C ALA A 652 -14.69 -31.34 -10.25
N ARG A 653 -14.26 -31.98 -9.15
CA ARG A 653 -15.19 -32.67 -8.25
C ARG A 653 -16.10 -31.66 -7.57
N PRO A 654 -17.42 -31.87 -7.59
CA PRO A 654 -18.33 -30.97 -6.92
C PRO A 654 -18.04 -30.98 -5.41
N PRO A 655 -18.17 -29.83 -4.74
CA PRO A 655 -18.04 -29.80 -3.29
C PRO A 655 -19.10 -30.70 -2.65
N PRO A 656 -18.80 -31.33 -1.50
CA PRO A 656 -19.77 -32.12 -0.76
C PRO A 656 -20.99 -31.28 -0.42
N SER A 657 -22.18 -31.84 -0.61
CA SER A 657 -23.42 -31.20 -0.20
C SER A 657 -23.43 -30.98 1.31
N PRO A 658 -23.93 -29.83 1.81
CA PRO A 658 -24.12 -29.65 3.24
C PRO A 658 -25.08 -30.72 3.78
N PRO A 659 -24.86 -31.24 5.00
CA PRO A 659 -25.82 -32.14 5.62
C PRO A 659 -27.18 -31.42 5.71
N GLY A 660 -28.22 -32.08 5.21
CA GLY A 660 -29.59 -31.55 5.11
C GLY A 660 -30.33 -31.45 6.42
#